data_AF-A0A1F5TPD4-F1
#
_entry.id   AF-A0A1F5TPD4-F1
#
_cell.length_a   1.000
_cell.length_b   1.000
_cell.length_c   1.000
_cell.angle_alpha   90.00
_cell.angle_beta   90.00
_cell.angle_gamma   90.00
#
_symmetry.space_group_name_H-M   'P 1'
#
loop_
_entity.id
_entity.type
_entity.pdbx_description
1 polymer ?
#
loop_
_entity_poly.entity_id
_entity_poly.type
_entity_poly.pdbx_seq_one_letter_code
_entity_poly.pdbx_strand_id
1 'polypeptide(L)'
;MIKKIIITLFFLFTLFVFNNQYQAKAEDEENTTSTSTPPAPILIISSTDNDFGNTIYNSEDKNKLFGCFNFWASSSEDVLLKDITLLVRDSFSSNFINPEVEKNIYNIKLIDSERKEIQSSQIIDLENLQKNIIFNNINTIVPKLENKKLCVYADISKNIVDEVASKIDIISDNTKAIGLDYEKQVIITGSSDGQYIKLQTKIEKPDLIVTGIRVSQGITQNNLVAGKKTFITVFYKNIGTGNMDENFPKKISFNPKSAFEFSNDDKPSSVSGAFESSPGIISPGEEFMEIYEGIFSNPGNMQININIDSENTINESDNLNNFYSEGGIRIDSELDYPDFTIEDIIIEPKRPKARELVKIDVVYKNLGSDFARDLNEYLTSVYFGHIEGYFIFEDNMPMTTNRPIPSEQNPWLSGETYIQTYYGHFNRPRQVTLEAKIDLPNKVMELSEENNEFSKIVEIINQNSGSLSEKLKGKIILRVERKGEAYYINPRDKSIHSLGRPEEAFSIMREQGIGIANQNLEQISIGIGGLEGIDTDEDGLPDAFEDVIGTDKTKKDTDGDGYSDKTEIEQGYNPRANNGAKKITNSNFTSKQLGKIFLQVENNGEAWYVNPDDEKRYFLGRPSDAFKVMRNLGLGINEINFESL
;
A
#
# COMPACT_ATOMS: atom_id res chain seq x y z
N MET A 1 32.85 -68.80 42.88
CA MET A 1 33.98 -67.86 42.69
C MET A 1 33.80 -66.65 43.62
N ILE A 2 34.82 -66.22 44.38
CA ILE A 2 34.73 -65.04 45.27
C ILE A 2 35.07 -63.79 44.44
N LYS A 3 34.17 -62.80 44.39
CA LYS A 3 34.42 -61.53 43.68
C LYS A 3 34.26 -60.34 44.61
N LYS A 4 35.21 -59.40 44.51
CA LYS A 4 35.13 -58.06 45.10
C LYS A 4 34.54 -57.13 44.05
N ILE A 5 33.52 -56.36 44.41
CA ILE A 5 32.78 -55.54 43.44
C ILE A 5 32.84 -54.09 43.84
N ILE A 6 33.21 -53.25 42.87
CA ILE A 6 33.14 -51.81 42.98
C ILE A 6 31.90 -51.38 42.21
N ILE A 7 30.95 -50.79 42.92
CA ILE A 7 29.72 -50.21 42.39
C ILE A 7 29.87 -48.70 42.52
N THR A 8 29.77 -47.99 41.40
CA THR A 8 29.81 -46.52 41.44
C THR A 8 28.38 -46.04 41.61
N LEU A 9 28.05 -45.46 42.77
CA LEU A 9 26.79 -44.76 42.97
C LEU A 9 26.98 -43.32 42.50
N PHE A 10 26.48 -43.00 41.31
CA PHE A 10 26.32 -41.60 40.94
C PHE A 10 25.13 -41.04 41.72
N PHE A 11 25.41 -40.19 42.70
CA PHE A 11 24.44 -39.19 43.12
C PHE A 11 24.42 -38.16 41.99
N LEU A 12 23.35 -38.15 41.20
CA LEU A 12 23.32 -37.52 39.88
C LEU A 12 23.53 -36.00 39.94
N PHE A 13 24.18 -35.46 38.90
CA PHE A 13 24.13 -34.09 38.32
C PHE A 13 25.44 -33.74 37.51
N THR A 14 25.39 -34.04 36.22
CA THR A 14 26.38 -33.72 35.16
C THR A 14 27.52 -34.70 34.85
N LEU A 15 27.66 -34.82 33.53
CA LEU A 15 28.34 -35.81 32.71
C LEU A 15 29.81 -35.41 32.54
N PHE A 16 30.73 -36.32 32.84
CA PHE A 16 32.00 -36.38 32.13
C PHE A 16 32.16 -37.79 31.57
N VAL A 17 32.08 -37.90 30.25
CA VAL A 17 32.54 -39.07 29.52
C VAL A 17 34.06 -39.14 29.70
N PHE A 18 34.52 -40.07 30.53
CA PHE A 18 35.85 -40.63 30.35
C PHE A 18 35.70 -42.04 29.81
N ASN A 19 35.91 -42.15 28.51
CA ASN A 19 36.25 -43.39 27.84
C ASN A 19 37.62 -43.84 28.38
N ASN A 20 37.64 -44.63 29.45
CA ASN A 20 38.81 -45.45 29.76
C ASN A 20 38.56 -46.84 29.20
N GLN A 21 39.10 -47.04 28.01
CA GLN A 21 39.26 -48.34 27.39
C GLN A 21 39.83 -49.34 28.40
N TYR A 22 39.15 -50.47 28.56
CA TYR A 22 39.83 -51.75 28.65
C TYR A 22 39.32 -52.59 27.48
N GLN A 23 39.98 -52.44 26.34
CA GLN A 23 39.92 -53.46 25.28
C GLN A 23 40.83 -54.61 25.71
N ALA A 24 40.28 -55.82 25.84
CA ALA A 24 41.08 -57.02 25.67
C ALA A 24 41.37 -57.16 24.17
N LYS A 25 42.64 -57.01 23.83
CA LYS A 25 43.25 -57.09 22.50
C LYS A 25 42.88 -58.43 21.83
N ALA A 26 42.34 -58.37 20.62
CA ALA A 26 42.43 -59.46 19.65
C ALA A 26 43.49 -59.05 18.62
N GLU A 27 44.60 -59.77 18.56
CA GLU A 27 45.55 -59.73 17.46
C GLU A 27 45.46 -61.08 16.75
N ASP A 28 45.29 -61.02 15.43
CA ASP A 28 45.29 -62.16 14.52
C ASP A 28 46.69 -62.80 14.45
N GLU A 29 46.78 -64.13 14.52
CA GLU A 29 47.53 -64.97 13.56
C GLU A 29 47.33 -66.49 13.82
N GLU A 30 47.07 -67.20 12.71
CA GLU A 30 47.27 -68.63 12.42
C GLU A 30 46.80 -69.75 13.39
N ASN A 31 45.73 -70.42 12.96
CA ASN A 31 45.60 -71.88 12.79
C ASN A 31 46.28 -72.79 13.85
N THR A 32 45.50 -73.33 14.81
CA THR A 32 45.56 -74.75 15.23
C THR A 32 44.40 -75.12 16.17
N THR A 33 44.03 -76.39 16.10
CA THR A 33 42.90 -77.06 16.74
C THR A 33 42.94 -77.13 18.29
N SER A 34 41.74 -77.05 18.87
CA SER A 34 41.22 -77.83 20.02
C SER A 34 41.38 -77.34 21.47
N THR A 35 40.27 -77.55 22.20
CA THR A 35 40.01 -77.53 23.66
C THR A 35 39.58 -76.20 24.30
N SER A 36 38.25 -75.97 24.30
CA SER A 36 37.60 -74.90 25.05
C SER A 36 37.54 -75.22 26.55
N THR A 37 38.34 -74.53 27.36
CA THR A 37 37.98 -74.28 28.76
C THR A 37 36.74 -73.39 28.80
N PRO A 38 35.68 -73.70 29.57
CA PRO A 38 34.51 -72.83 29.64
C PRO A 38 34.91 -71.47 30.22
N PRO A 39 34.37 -70.36 29.69
CA PRO A 39 34.72 -69.02 30.14
C PRO A 39 34.35 -68.84 31.62
N ALA A 40 35.22 -68.14 32.37
CA ALA A 40 35.00 -67.84 33.77
C ALA A 40 33.65 -67.14 33.99
N PRO A 41 32.92 -67.41 35.09
CA PRO A 41 31.59 -66.86 35.32
C PRO A 41 31.65 -65.32 35.39
N ILE A 42 30.92 -64.64 34.49
CA ILE A 42 30.80 -63.19 34.44
C ILE A 42 29.61 -62.80 35.33
N LEU A 43 29.83 -61.86 36.26
CA LEU A 43 28.71 -61.27 37.01
C LEU A 43 28.30 -60.01 36.24
N ILE A 44 27.04 -59.97 35.83
CA ILE A 44 26.47 -58.85 35.10
C ILE A 44 25.61 -58.08 36.09
N ILE A 45 25.91 -56.80 36.24
CA ILE A 45 25.12 -55.88 37.05
C ILE A 45 24.17 -55.18 36.08
N SER A 46 22.87 -55.32 36.31
CA SER A 46 21.85 -54.59 35.56
C SER A 46 21.01 -53.79 36.53
N SER A 47 20.78 -52.52 36.20
CA SER A 47 19.70 -51.75 36.83
C SER A 47 18.37 -52.25 36.25
N THR A 48 17.31 -52.29 37.06
CA THR A 48 15.95 -52.65 36.57
C THR A 48 15.41 -51.66 35.55
N ASP A 49 15.99 -50.47 35.50
CA ASP A 49 15.77 -49.46 34.48
C ASP A 49 17.07 -49.25 33.73
N ASN A 50 17.04 -49.21 32.40
CA ASN A 50 18.18 -49.17 31.46
C ASN A 50 19.21 -48.01 31.65
N ASP A 51 19.18 -47.29 32.75
CA ASP A 51 20.03 -46.16 33.05
C ASP A 51 20.89 -46.44 34.30
N PHE A 52 22.17 -46.79 34.10
CA PHE A 52 23.18 -46.62 35.15
C PHE A 52 23.36 -45.13 35.42
N GLY A 53 22.58 -44.58 36.36
CA GLY A 53 22.72 -43.16 36.75
C GLY A 53 21.66 -42.60 37.70
N ASN A 54 20.50 -43.23 37.86
CA ASN A 54 19.38 -42.54 38.52
C ASN A 54 19.34 -42.73 40.05
N THR A 55 19.36 -41.63 40.80
CA THR A 55 19.04 -41.59 42.24
C THR A 55 17.51 -41.52 42.40
N ILE A 56 16.95 -42.27 43.33
CA ILE A 56 15.50 -42.32 43.55
C ILE A 56 15.16 -41.63 44.89
N TYR A 57 14.35 -40.56 44.82
CA TYR A 57 13.75 -39.92 46.00
C TYR A 57 12.48 -40.69 46.40
N ASN A 58 12.38 -41.07 47.68
CA ASN A 58 11.27 -41.86 48.20
C ASN A 58 10.10 -40.94 48.58
N SER A 59 8.93 -41.15 47.98
CA SER A 59 7.74 -40.33 48.25
C SER A 59 7.07 -40.63 49.61
N GLU A 60 7.26 -41.83 50.17
CA GLU A 60 6.68 -42.24 51.46
C GLU A 60 7.54 -41.79 52.67
N ASP A 61 8.86 -41.77 52.54
CA ASP A 61 9.79 -41.35 53.60
C ASP A 61 10.74 -40.29 53.06
N LYS A 62 10.26 -39.03 53.09
CA LYS A 62 10.90 -37.84 52.53
C LYS A 62 12.32 -37.58 53.06
N ASN A 63 12.70 -38.21 54.17
CA ASN A 63 14.02 -38.06 54.78
C ASN A 63 15.03 -39.11 54.31
N LYS A 64 14.73 -39.92 53.27
CA LYS A 64 15.60 -41.02 52.83
C LYS A 64 15.85 -41.08 51.33
N LEU A 65 17.09 -41.36 50.95
CA LEU A 65 17.51 -41.76 49.60
C LEU A 65 17.49 -43.27 49.46
N PHE A 66 17.12 -43.75 48.28
CA PHE A 66 17.01 -45.16 47.97
C PHE A 66 17.54 -45.48 46.57
N GLY A 67 18.19 -46.64 46.41
CA GLY A 67 18.59 -47.15 45.10
C GLY A 67 18.76 -48.66 45.12
N CYS A 68 18.31 -49.37 44.08
CA CYS A 68 18.42 -50.82 43.98
C CYS A 68 19.18 -51.28 42.74
N PHE A 69 19.84 -52.42 42.88
CA PHE A 69 20.64 -53.06 41.84
C PHE A 69 20.20 -54.51 41.71
N ASN A 70 20.03 -54.98 40.49
CA ASN A 70 19.89 -56.41 40.23
C ASN A 70 21.25 -56.99 39.85
N PHE A 71 21.59 -58.08 40.51
CA PHE A 71 22.74 -58.89 40.20
C PHE A 71 22.25 -60.15 39.50
N TRP A 72 22.86 -60.42 38.34
CA TRP A 72 22.64 -61.64 37.60
C TRP A 72 23.97 -62.36 37.37
N ALA A 73 24.01 -63.65 37.69
CA ALA A 73 25.13 -64.52 37.36
C ALA A 73 24.91 -65.13 35.99
N SER A 74 25.78 -64.83 35.02
CA SER A 74 25.68 -65.37 33.65
C SER A 74 26.14 -66.84 33.55
N SER A 75 26.26 -67.54 34.68
CA SER A 75 26.84 -68.88 34.81
C SER A 75 25.86 -69.90 35.39
N SER A 76 26.14 -71.18 35.17
CA SER A 76 25.39 -72.31 35.74
C SER A 76 25.66 -72.58 37.23
N GLU A 77 26.46 -71.73 37.88
CA GLU A 77 26.84 -71.81 39.30
C GLU A 77 26.49 -70.52 40.05
N ASP A 78 26.27 -70.64 41.36
CA ASP A 78 26.01 -69.52 42.27
C ASP A 78 27.26 -68.65 42.48
N VAL A 79 27.07 -67.34 42.63
CA VAL A 79 28.17 -66.38 42.86
C VAL A 79 28.08 -65.79 44.26
N LEU A 80 29.17 -65.90 45.04
CA LEU A 80 29.27 -65.33 46.38
C LEU A 80 29.85 -63.91 46.34
N LEU A 81 29.05 -62.93 46.77
CA LEU A 81 29.44 -61.54 46.98
C LEU A 81 29.97 -61.36 48.40
N LYS A 82 31.24 -60.94 48.53
CA LYS A 82 31.85 -60.67 49.85
C LYS A 82 31.86 -59.19 50.21
N ASP A 83 32.31 -58.34 49.30
CA ASP A 83 32.39 -56.89 49.56
C ASP A 83 31.80 -56.08 48.41
N ILE A 84 31.14 -54.99 48.77
CA ILE A 84 30.61 -53.98 47.84
C ILE A 84 31.20 -52.63 48.23
N THR A 85 31.89 -51.98 47.30
CA THR A 85 32.30 -50.58 47.46
C THR A 85 31.31 -49.69 46.74
N LEU A 86 30.70 -48.71 47.42
CA LEU A 86 29.93 -47.63 46.81
C LEU A 86 30.83 -46.39 46.67
N LEU A 87 31.02 -45.93 45.44
CA LEU A 87 31.66 -44.63 45.18
C LEU A 87 30.60 -43.53 45.31
N VAL A 88 30.83 -42.47 46.07
CA VAL A 88 29.95 -41.29 46.16
C VAL A 88 30.64 -40.12 45.44
N ARG A 89 29.94 -39.47 44.51
CA ARG A 89 30.43 -38.27 43.81
C ARG A 89 29.43 -37.13 43.94
N ASP A 90 29.92 -35.92 44.21
CA ASP A 90 29.08 -34.72 44.06
C ASP A 90 28.79 -34.50 42.60
N SER A 91 27.63 -33.94 42.42
CA SER A 91 27.16 -33.53 41.15
C SER A 91 26.25 -32.30 41.27
N PHE A 92 25.75 -31.94 42.46
CA PHE A 92 24.76 -30.87 42.60
C PHE A 92 25.25 -29.57 41.95
N SER A 93 24.67 -29.20 40.81
CA SER A 93 24.92 -27.87 40.25
C SER A 93 24.53 -26.87 41.34
N SER A 94 25.37 -25.89 41.60
CA SER A 94 25.19 -24.80 42.59
C SER A 94 23.85 -24.06 42.50
N ASN A 95 23.02 -24.36 41.50
CA ASN A 95 21.81 -23.66 41.14
C ASN A 95 20.54 -24.32 41.71
N PHE A 96 20.60 -25.57 42.21
CA PHE A 96 19.40 -26.29 42.67
C PHE A 96 19.19 -26.28 44.20
N ILE A 97 20.22 -26.04 44.99
CA ILE A 97 20.18 -26.03 46.47
C ILE A 97 20.95 -24.81 46.97
N ASN A 98 20.39 -24.08 47.93
CA ASN A 98 21.00 -22.92 48.56
C ASN A 98 22.37 -23.34 49.14
N PRO A 99 23.47 -22.66 48.75
CA PRO A 99 24.80 -23.01 49.22
C PRO A 99 24.97 -22.95 50.75
N GLU A 100 24.07 -22.28 51.47
CA GLU A 100 24.10 -22.20 52.95
C GLU A 100 23.45 -23.39 53.67
N VAL A 101 22.88 -24.37 52.96
CA VAL A 101 22.22 -25.54 53.57
C VAL A 101 23.24 -26.65 53.85
N GLU A 102 23.33 -27.10 55.11
CA GLU A 102 24.18 -28.23 55.52
C GLU A 102 23.85 -29.53 54.74
N LYS A 103 24.83 -30.01 53.96
CA LYS A 103 24.72 -31.17 53.08
C LYS A 103 25.21 -32.45 53.77
N ASN A 104 24.35 -33.07 54.58
CA ASN A 104 24.72 -34.29 55.32
C ASN A 104 23.89 -35.50 54.87
N ILE A 105 24.59 -36.62 54.61
CA ILE A 105 24.00 -37.96 54.42
C ILE A 105 24.49 -38.87 55.54
N TYR A 106 23.58 -39.59 56.19
CA TYR A 106 23.94 -40.46 57.31
C TYR A 106 23.16 -41.77 57.29
N ASN A 107 23.55 -42.70 58.17
CA ASN A 107 22.91 -44.02 58.33
C ASN A 107 22.77 -44.80 57.01
N ILE A 108 23.86 -44.95 56.27
CA ILE A 108 23.84 -45.63 54.97
C ILE A 108 23.81 -47.15 55.19
N LYS A 109 22.75 -47.80 54.72
CA LYS A 109 22.44 -49.21 54.92
C LYS A 109 22.31 -49.95 53.59
N LEU A 110 22.89 -51.14 53.52
CA LEU A 110 22.65 -52.10 52.45
C LEU A 110 21.61 -53.12 52.91
N ILE A 111 20.56 -53.33 52.13
CA ILE A 111 19.44 -54.20 52.47
C ILE A 111 19.06 -55.12 51.30
N ASP A 112 18.39 -56.23 51.61
CA ASP A 112 17.91 -57.22 50.63
C ASP A 112 16.53 -56.85 50.06
N SER A 113 16.06 -57.59 49.05
CA SER A 113 14.75 -57.51 48.41
C SER A 113 13.55 -57.57 49.37
N GLU A 114 13.71 -58.19 50.54
CA GLU A 114 12.70 -58.22 51.63
C GLU A 114 12.84 -57.08 52.65
N ARG A 115 13.67 -56.07 52.36
CA ARG A 115 14.02 -54.94 53.24
C ARG A 115 14.71 -55.32 54.56
N LYS A 116 15.29 -56.51 54.65
CA LYS A 116 16.13 -56.91 55.80
C LYS A 116 17.52 -56.28 55.67
N GLU A 117 17.98 -55.62 56.73
CA GLU A 117 19.30 -55.00 56.78
C GLU A 117 20.40 -56.07 56.68
N ILE A 118 21.28 -55.91 55.71
CA ILE A 118 22.44 -56.78 55.51
C ILE A 118 23.65 -56.19 56.24
N GLN A 119 23.87 -54.87 56.12
CA GLN A 119 24.97 -54.17 56.78
C GLN A 119 24.76 -52.64 56.81
N SER A 120 25.36 -51.93 57.77
CA SER A 120 25.36 -50.46 57.88
C SER A 120 26.77 -49.84 57.90
N SER A 121 26.86 -48.57 57.48
CA SER A 121 28.10 -47.75 57.47
C SER A 121 27.84 -46.30 57.94
N GLN A 122 28.91 -45.56 58.28
CA GLN A 122 28.86 -44.27 58.99
C GLN A 122 28.59 -43.02 58.13
N ILE A 123 28.33 -41.90 58.83
CA ILE A 123 27.99 -40.54 58.38
C ILE A 123 28.97 -39.99 57.33
N ILE A 124 28.45 -39.31 56.31
CA ILE A 124 29.22 -38.61 55.27
C ILE A 124 28.82 -37.14 55.23
N ASP A 125 29.82 -36.30 55.47
CA ASP A 125 29.78 -34.87 55.19
C ASP A 125 30.10 -34.65 53.71
N LEU A 126 29.19 -34.02 52.98
CA LEU A 126 29.31 -33.78 51.54
C LEU A 126 30.22 -32.58 51.20
N GLU A 127 30.80 -31.87 52.17
CA GLU A 127 31.80 -30.82 51.87
C GLU A 127 33.16 -31.39 51.43
N ASN A 128 33.45 -32.68 51.71
CA ASN A 128 34.71 -33.34 51.37
C ASN A 128 34.52 -34.50 50.37
N LEU A 129 34.59 -34.16 49.08
CA LEU A 129 33.93 -34.87 47.97
C LEU A 129 34.64 -36.07 47.33
N GLN A 130 35.42 -36.85 48.07
CA GLN A 130 35.92 -38.14 47.57
C GLN A 130 36.07 -39.17 48.70
N LYS A 131 34.95 -39.76 49.14
CA LYS A 131 35.00 -40.94 50.01
C LYS A 131 34.21 -42.11 49.44
N ASN A 132 34.92 -43.21 49.21
CA ASN A 132 34.34 -44.52 48.88
C ASN A 132 33.77 -45.13 50.17
N ILE A 133 32.52 -45.58 50.14
CA ILE A 133 31.91 -46.37 51.21
C ILE A 133 32.19 -47.84 50.91
N ILE A 134 32.70 -48.60 51.87
CA ILE A 134 32.99 -50.02 51.67
C ILE A 134 32.17 -50.85 52.65
N PHE A 135 31.28 -51.69 52.12
CA PHE A 135 30.57 -52.74 52.85
C PHE A 135 31.37 -54.04 52.71
N ASN A 136 32.01 -54.49 53.80
CA ASN A 136 32.83 -55.70 53.82
C ASN A 136 32.08 -56.85 54.51
N ASN A 137 32.31 -58.09 54.10
CA ASN A 137 31.70 -59.30 54.70
C ASN A 137 30.17 -59.44 54.55
N ILE A 138 29.61 -58.95 53.44
CA ILE A 138 28.18 -59.04 53.07
C ILE A 138 27.72 -60.51 52.92
N ASN A 139 28.62 -61.40 52.47
CA ASN A 139 28.42 -62.85 52.33
C ASN A 139 27.06 -63.25 51.69
N THR A 140 26.64 -62.49 50.66
CA THR A 140 25.36 -62.73 49.97
C THR A 140 25.57 -63.59 48.73
N ILE A 141 24.66 -64.53 48.49
CA ILE A 141 24.69 -65.43 47.33
C ILE A 141 23.78 -64.86 46.23
N VAL A 142 24.31 -64.72 45.02
CA VAL A 142 23.54 -64.50 43.79
C VAL A 142 23.25 -65.88 43.19
N PRO A 143 21.98 -66.36 43.22
CA PRO A 143 21.66 -67.69 42.73
C PRO A 143 21.81 -67.80 41.21
N LYS A 144 22.20 -68.98 40.72
CA LYS A 144 22.33 -69.24 39.28
C LYS A 144 21.02 -68.93 38.53
N LEU A 145 21.13 -68.26 37.39
CA LEU A 145 20.01 -67.92 36.49
C LEU A 145 18.86 -67.10 37.11
N GLU A 146 19.02 -66.58 38.33
CA GLU A 146 18.03 -65.74 39.00
C GLU A 146 18.60 -64.33 39.27
N ASN A 147 17.70 -63.35 39.41
CA ASN A 147 18.07 -61.99 39.78
C ASN A 147 18.05 -61.85 41.30
N LYS A 148 19.16 -61.38 41.88
CA LYS A 148 19.20 -60.94 43.28
C LYS A 148 19.15 -59.42 43.32
N LYS A 149 18.13 -58.86 43.97
CA LYS A 149 17.97 -57.41 44.15
C LYS A 149 18.56 -56.99 45.49
N LEU A 150 19.53 -56.08 45.48
CA LEU A 150 20.04 -55.42 46.69
C LEU A 150 19.76 -53.93 46.59
N CYS A 151 19.49 -53.31 47.74
CA CYS A 151 19.17 -51.89 47.78
C CYS A 151 19.96 -51.15 48.85
N VAL A 152 20.25 -49.89 48.60
CA VAL A 152 20.93 -48.97 49.52
C VAL A 152 19.92 -47.95 50.02
N TYR A 153 19.90 -47.73 51.33
CA TYR A 153 19.16 -46.66 51.99
C TYR A 153 20.13 -45.70 52.65
N ALA A 154 19.81 -44.41 52.62
CA ALA A 154 20.54 -43.40 53.38
C ALA A 154 19.57 -42.34 53.90
N ASP A 155 19.80 -41.85 55.12
CA ASP A 155 19.06 -40.73 55.68
C ASP A 155 19.67 -39.40 55.19
N ILE A 156 18.81 -38.41 54.92
CA ILE A 156 19.19 -37.06 54.47
C ILE A 156 18.86 -36.05 55.58
N SER A 157 19.67 -34.99 55.71
CA SER A 157 19.33 -33.87 56.59
C SER A 157 17.99 -33.22 56.21
N LYS A 158 17.23 -32.82 57.23
CA LYS A 158 15.88 -32.23 57.09
C LYS A 158 15.87 -30.94 56.24
N ASN A 159 16.94 -30.15 56.29
CA ASN A 159 17.02 -28.89 55.55
C ASN A 159 17.07 -29.12 54.02
N ILE A 160 17.68 -30.21 53.56
CA ILE A 160 17.68 -30.59 52.13
C ILE A 160 16.27 -31.02 51.70
N VAL A 161 15.55 -31.71 52.57
CA VAL A 161 14.18 -32.17 52.32
C VAL A 161 13.22 -31.00 52.15
N ASP A 162 13.30 -30.01 53.04
CA ASP A 162 12.46 -28.82 53.00
C ASP A 162 12.74 -27.96 51.76
N GLU A 163 14.00 -27.86 51.33
CA GLU A 163 14.35 -27.12 50.10
C GLU A 163 13.87 -27.83 48.83
N VAL A 164 14.10 -29.15 48.70
CA VAL A 164 13.62 -29.94 47.55
C VAL A 164 12.10 -29.92 47.46
N ALA A 165 11.40 -30.01 48.60
CA ALA A 165 9.93 -29.95 48.65
C ALA A 165 9.36 -28.58 48.23
N SER A 166 10.08 -27.48 48.49
CA SER A 166 9.63 -26.14 48.10
C SER A 166 9.73 -25.84 46.59
N LYS A 167 10.45 -26.68 45.82
CA LYS A 167 10.68 -26.51 44.38
C LYS A 167 9.87 -27.49 43.53
N ILE A 168 8.97 -28.27 44.13
CA ILE A 168 8.16 -29.31 43.48
C ILE A 168 6.68 -29.04 43.74
N ASP A 169 5.89 -28.83 42.69
CA ASP A 169 4.42 -28.79 42.77
C ASP A 169 3.83 -30.16 42.42
N ILE A 170 2.99 -30.72 43.30
CA ILE A 170 2.33 -32.02 43.11
C ILE A 170 0.96 -31.77 42.49
N ILE A 171 0.74 -32.25 41.26
CA ILE A 171 -0.45 -31.91 40.46
C ILE A 171 -1.61 -32.89 40.73
N SER A 172 -1.34 -34.10 41.23
CA SER A 172 -2.37 -35.04 41.71
C SER A 172 -1.75 -36.20 42.50
N ASP A 173 -2.57 -36.91 43.30
CA ASP A 173 -2.17 -38.05 44.13
C ASP A 173 -1.56 -39.24 43.38
N ASN A 174 -1.49 -39.24 42.03
CA ASN A 174 -0.98 -40.40 41.30
C ASN A 174 -0.15 -40.16 40.04
N THR A 175 0.19 -38.95 39.60
CA THR A 175 1.32 -38.75 38.66
C THR A 175 1.58 -37.27 38.34
N LYS A 176 2.86 -36.94 38.15
CA LYS A 176 3.48 -35.67 37.71
C LYS A 176 3.68 -34.63 38.82
N ALA A 177 4.95 -34.49 39.21
CA ALA A 177 5.47 -33.28 39.81
C ALA A 177 6.02 -32.37 38.70
N ILE A 178 5.89 -31.06 38.82
CA ILE A 178 6.62 -30.12 37.96
C ILE A 178 7.57 -29.35 38.86
N GLY A 179 8.86 -29.33 38.50
CA GLY A 179 9.84 -28.49 39.16
C GLY A 179 9.63 -27.04 38.75
N LEU A 180 9.47 -26.13 39.71
CA LEU A 180 9.39 -24.69 39.46
C LEU A 180 10.80 -24.12 39.42
N ASP A 181 11.40 -24.09 38.23
CA ASP A 181 12.49 -23.15 37.95
C ASP A 181 12.17 -22.40 36.65
N TYR A 182 12.21 -21.06 36.72
CA TYR A 182 11.74 -20.17 35.66
C TYR A 182 12.67 -20.16 34.43
N GLU A 183 13.82 -20.83 34.49
CA GLU A 183 14.77 -20.88 33.36
C GLU A 183 15.11 -22.30 32.84
N LYS A 184 14.75 -23.39 33.53
CA LYS A 184 14.95 -24.76 33.02
C LYS A 184 13.83 -25.73 33.41
N GLN A 185 13.02 -26.14 32.43
CA GLN A 185 11.94 -27.12 32.63
C GLN A 185 12.51 -28.54 32.78
N VAL A 186 12.42 -29.10 33.99
CA VAL A 186 12.67 -30.52 34.26
C VAL A 186 11.35 -31.30 34.12
N ILE A 187 11.32 -32.32 33.26
CA ILE A 187 10.17 -33.24 33.18
C ILE A 187 10.39 -34.35 34.20
N ILE A 188 9.49 -34.44 35.17
CA ILE A 188 9.48 -35.49 36.20
C ILE A 188 8.41 -36.52 35.82
N THR A 189 8.80 -37.74 35.47
CA THR A 189 7.87 -38.85 35.21
C THR A 189 7.86 -39.82 36.39
N GLY A 190 6.67 -40.13 36.91
CA GLY A 190 6.45 -41.21 37.88
C GLY A 190 5.83 -42.41 37.16
N SER A 191 6.23 -43.63 37.51
CA SER A 191 5.52 -44.84 37.05
C SER A 191 4.31 -45.12 37.94
N SER A 192 3.33 -45.84 37.41
CA SER A 192 2.05 -46.22 38.03
C SER A 192 2.16 -47.11 39.28
N ASP A 193 3.36 -47.40 39.73
CA ASP A 193 3.70 -48.24 40.88
C ASP A 193 3.66 -47.44 42.19
N GLY A 194 3.44 -46.12 42.12
CA GLY A 194 3.06 -45.27 43.25
C GLY A 194 4.15 -44.97 44.28
N GLN A 195 5.42 -45.31 44.04
CA GLN A 195 6.45 -45.20 45.09
C GLN A 195 7.66 -44.28 44.78
N TYR A 196 7.86 -43.78 43.56
CA TYR A 196 9.13 -43.12 43.20
C TYR A 196 9.04 -41.99 42.16
N ILE A 197 9.99 -41.05 42.23
CA ILE A 197 10.13 -39.89 41.33
C ILE A 197 11.43 -40.01 40.50
N LYS A 198 11.33 -40.04 39.15
CA LYS A 198 12.50 -40.07 38.23
C LYS A 198 12.84 -38.65 37.75
N LEU A 199 14.09 -38.21 37.98
CA LEU A 199 14.60 -36.91 37.52
C LEU A 199 15.52 -37.11 36.30
N GLN A 200 15.20 -36.51 35.15
CA GLN A 200 16.05 -36.54 33.94
C GLN A 200 16.52 -35.13 33.58
N THR A 201 17.79 -34.96 33.22
CA THR A 201 18.30 -33.72 32.60
C THR A 201 17.85 -33.65 31.15
N LYS A 202 17.17 -32.56 30.76
CA LYS A 202 16.76 -32.28 29.38
C LYS A 202 18.02 -32.12 28.51
N ILE A 203 18.17 -32.93 27.47
CA ILE A 203 19.22 -32.72 26.46
C ILE A 203 18.79 -31.50 25.65
N GLU A 204 19.48 -30.38 25.83
CA GLU A 204 19.25 -29.14 25.09
C GLU A 204 19.77 -29.31 23.65
N LYS A 205 18.86 -29.45 22.70
CA LYS A 205 19.17 -29.48 21.26
C LYS A 205 18.56 -28.27 20.56
N PRO A 206 19.27 -27.59 19.65
CA PRO A 206 18.64 -26.59 18.79
C PRO A 206 17.65 -27.26 17.84
N ASP A 207 16.75 -26.46 17.27
CA ASP A 207 15.75 -26.92 16.29
C ASP A 207 15.43 -25.72 15.40
N LEU A 208 16.03 -25.68 14.22
CA LEU A 208 15.89 -24.55 13.33
C LEU A 208 14.72 -24.79 12.38
N ILE A 209 13.89 -23.76 12.24
CA ILE A 209 12.84 -23.73 11.22
C ILE A 209 12.91 -22.44 10.43
N VAL A 210 12.41 -22.49 9.20
CA VAL A 210 12.02 -21.29 8.46
C VAL A 210 10.57 -20.98 8.82
N THR A 211 10.32 -19.80 9.37
CA THR A 211 8.96 -19.38 9.78
C THR A 211 8.22 -18.65 8.67
N GLY A 212 8.94 -18.11 7.68
CA GLY A 212 8.32 -17.48 6.52
C GLY A 212 9.32 -16.89 5.53
N ILE A 213 8.80 -16.56 4.35
CA ILE A 213 9.52 -15.83 3.30
C ILE A 213 8.71 -14.59 2.95
N ARG A 214 9.38 -13.45 2.77
CA ARG A 214 8.78 -12.24 2.19
C ARG A 214 9.59 -11.82 0.97
N VAL A 215 8.90 -11.37 -0.07
CA VAL A 215 9.52 -10.90 -1.31
C VAL A 215 9.04 -9.48 -1.57
N SER A 216 9.94 -8.55 -1.89
CA SER A 216 9.60 -7.15 -2.10
C SER A 216 10.48 -6.47 -3.16
N GLN A 217 9.97 -5.41 -3.79
CA GLN A 217 10.74 -4.55 -4.70
C GLN A 217 10.80 -3.13 -4.13
N GLY A 218 11.43 -3.00 -2.95
CA GLY A 218 11.46 -1.76 -2.16
C GLY A 218 10.57 -1.87 -0.92
N ILE A 219 9.69 -0.89 -0.70
CA ILE A 219 8.75 -0.85 0.45
C ILE A 219 7.50 -1.69 0.17
N THR A 220 7.23 -2.03 -1.09
CA THR A 220 6.05 -2.78 -1.54
C THR A 220 6.29 -4.30 -1.47
N GLN A 221 5.40 -5.03 -0.80
CA GLN A 221 5.45 -6.50 -0.62
C GLN A 221 4.68 -7.29 -1.69
N ASN A 222 3.97 -6.60 -2.60
CA ASN A 222 3.11 -7.19 -3.63
C ASN A 222 3.48 -6.64 -5.02
N ASN A 223 3.08 -7.37 -6.08
CA ASN A 223 3.22 -7.00 -7.50
C ASN A 223 4.68 -6.90 -7.97
N LEU A 224 5.37 -8.04 -7.89
CA LEU A 224 6.76 -8.20 -8.28
C LEU A 224 6.87 -8.17 -9.80
N VAL A 225 7.72 -7.30 -10.35
CA VAL A 225 7.91 -7.17 -11.80
C VAL A 225 9.24 -7.79 -12.23
N ALA A 226 9.23 -8.55 -13.32
CA ALA A 226 10.45 -9.10 -13.90
C ALA A 226 11.45 -7.98 -14.28
N GLY A 227 12.74 -8.21 -14.06
CA GLY A 227 13.80 -7.23 -14.37
C GLY A 227 13.98 -6.11 -13.34
N LYS A 228 13.19 -6.06 -12.26
CA LYS A 228 13.35 -5.09 -11.17
C LYS A 228 14.14 -5.67 -9.99
N LYS A 229 14.89 -4.80 -9.32
CA LYS A 229 15.63 -5.13 -8.09
C LYS A 229 14.65 -5.60 -7.01
N THR A 230 14.90 -6.79 -6.48
CA THR A 230 14.02 -7.53 -5.59
C THR A 230 14.79 -8.00 -4.35
N PHE A 231 14.13 -7.95 -3.20
CA PHE A 231 14.64 -8.41 -1.92
C PHE A 231 13.82 -9.62 -1.46
N ILE A 232 14.50 -10.70 -1.08
CA ILE A 232 13.90 -11.88 -0.48
C ILE A 232 14.35 -11.91 0.98
N THR A 233 13.41 -11.70 1.90
CA THR A 233 13.63 -11.80 3.33
C THR A 233 13.21 -13.17 3.82
N VAL A 234 14.14 -13.90 4.44
CA VAL A 234 13.86 -15.20 5.04
C VAL A 234 13.89 -15.07 6.56
N PHE A 235 12.86 -15.58 7.22
CA PHE A 235 12.75 -15.60 8.67
C PHE A 235 13.08 -16.99 9.21
N TYR A 236 14.00 -17.03 10.15
CA TYR A 236 14.47 -18.24 10.80
C TYR A 236 14.15 -18.19 12.28
N LYS A 237 13.89 -19.33 12.89
CA LYS A 237 13.64 -19.45 14.34
C LYS A 237 14.26 -20.70 14.90
N ASN A 238 14.92 -20.58 16.05
CA ASN A 238 15.29 -21.73 16.86
C ASN A 238 14.11 -22.07 17.80
N ILE A 239 13.32 -23.10 17.47
CA ILE A 239 12.23 -23.60 18.34
C ILE A 239 12.72 -24.66 19.34
N GLY A 240 14.02 -24.95 19.32
CA GLY A 240 14.66 -25.94 20.14
C GLY A 240 14.93 -25.42 21.55
N THR A 241 15.80 -26.15 22.24
CA THR A 241 16.15 -25.88 23.64
C THR A 241 17.64 -25.65 23.85
N GLY A 242 18.45 -25.83 22.81
CA GLY A 242 19.88 -25.51 22.78
C GLY A 242 20.19 -24.34 21.85
N ASN A 243 21.32 -23.67 22.08
CA ASN A 243 21.84 -22.60 21.24
C ASN A 243 22.47 -23.15 19.95
N MET A 244 22.55 -22.33 18.89
CA MET A 244 23.22 -22.70 17.63
C MET A 244 23.95 -21.53 16.97
N ASP A 245 24.88 -21.81 16.05
CA ASP A 245 25.56 -20.78 15.26
C ASP A 245 24.62 -20.23 14.17
N GLU A 246 24.73 -18.93 13.86
CA GLU A 246 24.02 -18.29 12.75
C GLU A 246 24.56 -18.70 11.37
N ASN A 247 25.79 -19.22 11.32
CA ASN A 247 26.48 -19.67 10.12
C ASN A 247 26.28 -21.17 9.88
N PHE A 248 25.11 -21.53 9.39
CA PHE A 248 24.78 -22.91 9.01
C PHE A 248 24.58 -23.08 7.50
N PRO A 249 24.83 -24.30 6.95
CA PRO A 249 24.69 -24.55 5.53
C PRO A 249 23.23 -24.48 5.11
N LYS A 250 22.92 -23.66 4.11
CA LYS A 250 21.56 -23.42 3.60
C LYS A 250 21.56 -23.35 2.08
N LYS A 251 20.45 -23.78 1.49
CA LYS A 251 20.26 -23.78 0.03
C LYS A 251 18.91 -23.20 -0.33
N ILE A 252 18.94 -22.12 -1.11
CA ILE A 252 17.75 -21.49 -1.70
C ILE A 252 17.63 -21.97 -3.15
N SER A 253 16.44 -22.36 -3.57
CA SER A 253 16.17 -22.78 -4.95
C SER A 253 14.80 -22.34 -5.41
N PHE A 254 14.67 -22.19 -6.73
CA PHE A 254 13.47 -21.64 -7.36
C PHE A 254 12.86 -22.64 -8.35
N ASN A 255 11.54 -22.59 -8.48
CA ASN A 255 10.80 -23.29 -9.51
C ASN A 255 9.90 -22.28 -10.27
N PRO A 256 10.09 -22.10 -11.60
CA PRO A 256 11.07 -22.75 -12.47
C PRO A 256 12.54 -22.46 -12.08
N LYS A 257 13.45 -23.37 -12.48
CA LYS A 257 14.89 -23.20 -12.22
C LYS A 257 15.40 -21.91 -12.88
N SER A 258 16.35 -21.25 -12.22
CA SER A 258 16.94 -19.99 -12.70
C SER A 258 15.93 -18.86 -12.86
N ALA A 259 14.84 -18.88 -12.10
CA ALA A 259 13.87 -17.78 -12.08
C ALA A 259 14.44 -16.48 -11.48
N PHE A 260 15.42 -16.60 -10.59
CA PHE A 260 16.01 -15.49 -9.83
C PHE A 260 17.53 -15.48 -9.97
N GLU A 261 18.09 -14.29 -10.22
CA GLU A 261 19.51 -14.03 -10.31
C GLU A 261 19.93 -13.21 -9.07
N PHE A 262 20.76 -13.79 -8.21
CA PHE A 262 21.25 -13.09 -7.01
C PHE A 262 22.31 -12.05 -7.37
N SER A 263 22.25 -10.88 -6.71
CA SER A 263 23.24 -9.81 -6.88
C SER A 263 24.59 -10.13 -6.22
N ASN A 264 24.60 -10.99 -5.20
CA ASN A 264 25.76 -11.23 -4.32
C ASN A 264 26.16 -12.73 -4.23
N ASP A 265 26.21 -13.46 -5.34
CA ASP A 265 26.61 -14.87 -5.39
C ASP A 265 25.90 -15.74 -4.32
N ASP A 266 24.57 -15.65 -4.26
CA ASP A 266 23.70 -16.37 -3.31
C ASP A 266 23.93 -16.02 -1.83
N LYS A 267 24.69 -14.95 -1.51
CA LYS A 267 24.90 -14.49 -0.13
C LYS A 267 23.90 -13.39 0.27
N PRO A 268 23.52 -13.34 1.56
CA PRO A 268 22.64 -12.28 2.04
C PRO A 268 23.34 -10.90 1.97
N SER A 269 22.57 -9.89 1.62
CA SER A 269 22.96 -8.48 1.59
C SER A 269 22.94 -7.82 2.98
N SER A 270 22.09 -8.32 3.88
CA SER A 270 22.03 -7.90 5.29
C SER A 270 21.44 -8.99 6.18
N VAL A 271 21.81 -8.97 7.46
CA VAL A 271 21.28 -9.86 8.51
C VAL A 271 20.81 -8.97 9.66
N SER A 272 19.61 -9.20 10.20
CA SER A 272 19.17 -8.52 11.42
C SER A 272 19.05 -9.52 12.57
N GLY A 273 19.90 -9.35 13.57
CA GLY A 273 19.71 -9.90 14.92
C GLY A 273 19.17 -8.79 15.81
N ALA A 274 18.03 -9.02 16.45
CA ALA A 274 17.53 -8.13 17.48
C ALA A 274 18.29 -8.43 18.78
N PHE A 275 18.91 -7.40 19.36
CA PHE A 275 19.49 -7.33 20.72
C PHE A 275 20.96 -7.66 20.95
N GLU A 276 21.51 -6.86 21.87
CA GLU A 276 22.89 -6.71 22.30
C GLU A 276 23.41 -7.91 23.12
N SER A 277 23.76 -9.04 22.48
CA SER A 277 24.73 -9.96 23.07
C SER A 277 25.34 -10.93 22.04
N SER A 278 26.47 -10.51 21.47
CA SER A 278 27.42 -11.27 20.63
C SER A 278 26.89 -11.77 19.27
N PRO A 279 27.48 -11.33 18.13
CA PRO A 279 27.16 -11.92 16.83
C PRO A 279 27.58 -13.39 16.82
N GLY A 280 26.76 -14.27 16.22
CA GLY A 280 27.13 -15.67 15.98
C GLY A 280 26.35 -16.75 16.72
N ILE A 281 25.39 -16.45 17.61
CA ILE A 281 24.62 -17.48 18.33
C ILE A 281 23.12 -17.15 18.33
N ILE A 282 22.29 -18.10 17.92
CA ILE A 282 20.82 -18.06 17.95
C ILE A 282 20.32 -18.85 19.16
N SER A 283 19.68 -18.13 20.09
CA SER A 283 19.15 -18.70 21.34
C SER A 283 17.78 -19.38 21.13
N PRO A 284 17.36 -20.30 22.02
CA PRO A 284 16.00 -20.84 22.03
C PRO A 284 14.93 -19.75 22.01
N GLY A 285 13.99 -19.86 21.06
CA GLY A 285 12.90 -18.92 20.83
C GLY A 285 13.27 -17.67 20.02
N GLU A 286 14.57 -17.45 19.75
CA GLU A 286 15.05 -16.30 19.00
C GLU A 286 14.71 -16.43 17.51
N GLU A 287 14.27 -15.31 16.95
CA GLU A 287 14.01 -15.14 15.52
C GLU A 287 15.04 -14.19 14.94
N PHE A 288 15.61 -14.55 13.79
CA PHE A 288 16.46 -13.67 13.02
C PHE A 288 16.06 -13.73 11.54
N MET A 289 16.49 -12.74 10.77
CA MET A 289 16.18 -12.69 9.34
C MET A 289 17.38 -12.31 8.49
N GLU A 290 17.40 -12.86 7.29
CA GLU A 290 18.38 -12.55 6.26
C GLU A 290 17.69 -11.97 5.03
N ILE A 291 18.33 -10.98 4.41
CA ILE A 291 17.81 -10.32 3.21
C ILE A 291 18.73 -10.64 2.04
N TYR A 292 18.20 -11.34 1.03
CA TYR A 292 18.88 -11.64 -0.22
C TYR A 292 18.45 -10.63 -1.28
N GLU A 293 19.40 -10.17 -2.10
CA GLU A 293 19.14 -9.21 -3.17
C GLU A 293 19.32 -9.89 -4.54
N GLY A 294 18.46 -9.57 -5.50
CA GLY A 294 18.57 -10.05 -6.88
C GLY A 294 17.45 -9.56 -7.80
N ILE A 295 17.25 -10.26 -8.92
CA ILE A 295 16.29 -9.92 -9.97
C ILE A 295 15.56 -11.18 -10.45
N PHE A 296 14.23 -11.13 -10.57
CA PHE A 296 13.48 -12.16 -11.30
C PHE A 296 13.63 -11.97 -12.81
N SER A 297 14.12 -12.98 -13.52
CA SER A 297 14.46 -12.85 -14.94
C SER A 297 13.25 -12.93 -15.87
N ASN A 298 12.18 -13.63 -15.48
CA ASN A 298 11.00 -13.86 -16.31
C ASN A 298 9.70 -13.72 -15.49
N PRO A 299 8.60 -13.26 -16.11
CA PRO A 299 7.29 -13.26 -15.48
C PRO A 299 6.72 -14.69 -15.33
N GLY A 300 5.74 -14.85 -14.45
CA GLY A 300 5.03 -16.09 -14.17
C GLY A 300 4.91 -16.38 -12.66
N ASN A 301 4.31 -17.52 -12.34
CA ASN A 301 4.24 -18.00 -10.96
C ASN A 301 5.54 -18.67 -10.55
N MET A 302 6.06 -18.27 -9.39
CA MET A 302 7.31 -18.74 -8.81
C MET A 302 7.04 -19.46 -7.49
N GLN A 303 7.92 -20.40 -7.19
CA GLN A 303 7.99 -21.07 -5.90
C GLN A 303 9.43 -20.99 -5.39
N ILE A 304 9.59 -20.60 -4.12
CA ILE A 304 10.88 -20.50 -3.43
C ILE A 304 10.96 -21.64 -2.44
N ASN A 305 12.00 -22.46 -2.54
CA ASN A 305 12.29 -23.54 -1.63
C ASN A 305 13.57 -23.24 -0.86
N ILE A 306 13.51 -23.37 0.46
CA ILE A 306 14.64 -23.19 1.37
C ILE A 306 14.88 -24.49 2.10
N ASN A 307 16.11 -24.99 2.00
CA ASN A 307 16.57 -26.13 2.76
C ASN A 307 17.67 -25.65 3.72
N ILE A 308 17.36 -25.65 5.02
CA ILE A 308 18.30 -25.34 6.08
C ILE A 308 19.03 -26.60 6.53
N ASP A 309 20.23 -26.43 7.11
CA ASP A 309 21.18 -27.50 7.39
C ASP A 309 21.33 -28.52 6.23
N SER A 310 21.50 -28.01 5.01
CA SER A 310 21.46 -28.84 3.80
C SER A 310 22.58 -29.88 3.71
N GLU A 311 23.61 -29.75 4.55
CA GLU A 311 24.73 -30.68 4.70
C GLU A 311 24.60 -31.60 5.93
N ASN A 312 23.50 -31.48 6.69
CA ASN A 312 23.20 -32.22 7.92
C ASN A 312 24.36 -32.16 8.94
N THR A 313 24.83 -30.94 9.21
CA THR A 313 25.96 -30.61 10.08
C THR A 313 25.54 -30.25 11.50
N ILE A 314 24.25 -29.94 11.71
CA ILE A 314 23.69 -29.60 13.02
C ILE A 314 22.98 -30.82 13.60
N ASN A 315 23.08 -31.02 14.91
CA ASN A 315 22.39 -32.09 15.63
C ASN A 315 21.11 -31.55 16.28
N GLU A 316 20.03 -31.51 15.51
CA GLU A 316 18.77 -30.90 15.93
C GLU A 316 17.86 -31.88 16.71
N SER A 317 16.81 -31.35 17.35
CA SER A 317 15.75 -32.20 17.93
C SER A 317 14.84 -32.81 16.88
N ASP A 318 14.62 -32.11 15.78
CA ASP A 318 13.93 -32.58 14.59
C ASP A 318 14.73 -32.14 13.36
N ASN A 319 14.97 -33.07 12.43
CA ASN A 319 15.67 -32.77 11.16
C ASN A 319 14.68 -32.81 9.97
N LEU A 320 13.40 -33.11 10.22
CA LEU A 320 12.38 -33.24 9.18
C LEU A 320 11.70 -31.91 8.83
N ASN A 321 11.89 -30.88 9.66
CA ASN A 321 11.34 -29.53 9.53
C ASN A 321 12.33 -28.54 8.88
N ASN A 322 13.42 -29.05 8.31
CA ASN A 322 14.48 -28.26 7.65
C ASN A 322 14.11 -27.78 6.24
N PHE A 323 12.96 -28.18 5.72
CA PHE A 323 12.50 -27.79 4.40
C PHE A 323 11.28 -26.87 4.48
N TYR A 324 11.37 -25.72 3.81
CA TYR A 324 10.26 -24.78 3.67
C TYR A 324 10.07 -24.39 2.21
N SER A 325 8.82 -24.23 1.81
CA SER A 325 8.46 -23.86 0.43
C SER A 325 7.34 -22.83 0.46
N GLU A 326 7.56 -21.71 -0.21
CA GLU A 326 6.53 -20.69 -0.47
C GLU A 326 6.18 -20.71 -1.96
N GLY A 327 4.89 -20.84 -2.28
CA GLY A 327 4.38 -20.94 -3.64
C GLY A 327 3.40 -19.81 -3.98
N GLY A 328 3.05 -19.68 -5.26
CA GLY A 328 2.08 -18.65 -5.69
C GLY A 328 2.65 -17.23 -5.73
N ILE A 329 3.99 -17.10 -5.74
CA ILE A 329 4.67 -15.82 -5.89
C ILE A 329 4.54 -15.40 -7.36
N ARG A 330 3.60 -14.51 -7.65
CA ARG A 330 3.34 -14.03 -9.01
C ARG A 330 4.33 -12.92 -9.38
N ILE A 331 5.04 -13.12 -10.49
CA ILE A 331 5.91 -12.12 -11.12
C ILE A 331 5.23 -11.64 -12.40
N ASP A 332 4.95 -10.36 -12.50
CA ASP A 332 4.32 -9.75 -13.67
C ASP A 332 5.36 -9.21 -14.67
N SER A 333 4.98 -9.06 -15.93
CA SER A 333 5.84 -8.47 -16.98
C SER A 333 5.96 -6.95 -16.86
N GLU A 334 4.96 -6.33 -16.24
CA GLU A 334 4.85 -4.89 -15.98
C GLU A 334 4.02 -4.68 -14.70
N LEU A 335 3.96 -3.43 -14.21
CA LEU A 335 3.18 -3.11 -13.01
C LEU A 335 1.68 -3.34 -13.29
N ASP A 336 1.07 -4.29 -12.59
CA ASP A 336 -0.34 -4.69 -12.73
C ASP A 336 -1.22 -3.92 -11.73
N TYR A 337 -1.19 -2.59 -11.76
CA TYR A 337 -2.06 -1.73 -10.92
C TYR A 337 -3.18 -1.09 -11.73
N PRO A 338 -4.37 -0.85 -11.13
CA PRO A 338 -5.33 0.05 -11.73
C PRO A 338 -4.72 1.45 -11.89
N ASP A 339 -5.33 2.24 -12.77
CA ASP A 339 -4.99 3.65 -12.94
C ASP A 339 -6.29 4.42 -13.10
N PHE A 340 -6.86 4.84 -11.99
CA PHE A 340 -8.07 5.61 -11.98
C PHE A 340 -7.77 7.03 -12.42
N THR A 341 -8.65 7.54 -13.27
CA THR A 341 -8.55 8.90 -13.76
C THR A 341 -9.95 9.44 -13.95
N ILE A 342 -10.07 10.76 -13.89
CA ILE A 342 -11.29 11.46 -14.30
C ILE A 342 -11.06 12.00 -15.71
N GLU A 343 -11.83 11.51 -16.67
CA GLU A 343 -11.70 11.85 -18.09
C GLU A 343 -12.37 13.20 -18.41
N ASP A 344 -13.57 13.46 -17.89
CA ASP A 344 -14.25 14.75 -18.03
C ASP A 344 -15.37 14.92 -16.97
N ILE A 345 -15.80 16.17 -16.79
CA ILE A 345 -17.06 16.55 -16.15
C ILE A 345 -17.97 17.14 -17.23
N ILE A 346 -18.98 16.40 -17.66
CA ILE A 346 -19.90 16.81 -18.73
C ILE A 346 -21.11 17.47 -18.10
N ILE A 347 -21.46 18.69 -18.54
CA ILE A 347 -22.66 19.40 -18.09
C ILE A 347 -23.64 19.62 -19.24
N GLU A 348 -24.91 19.33 -18.98
CA GLU A 348 -26.02 19.53 -19.90
C GLU A 348 -27.12 20.37 -19.23
N PRO A 349 -27.55 21.49 -19.85
CA PRO A 349 -27.02 22.06 -21.10
C PRO A 349 -25.60 22.66 -20.93
N LYS A 350 -24.81 22.72 -22.01
CA LYS A 350 -23.41 23.20 -22.01
C LYS A 350 -23.24 24.63 -21.46
N ARG A 351 -24.29 25.46 -21.53
CA ARG A 351 -24.35 26.84 -21.01
C ARG A 351 -25.58 26.96 -20.10
N PRO A 352 -25.52 26.43 -18.87
CA PRO A 352 -26.67 26.36 -17.98
C PRO A 352 -27.09 27.75 -17.48
N LYS A 353 -28.39 27.98 -17.37
CA LYS A 353 -28.94 29.18 -16.73
C LYS A 353 -29.15 28.95 -15.24
N ALA A 354 -29.07 30.03 -14.47
CA ALA A 354 -29.45 29.99 -13.06
C ALA A 354 -30.92 29.51 -12.91
N ARG A 355 -31.15 28.55 -12.01
CA ARG A 355 -32.44 27.89 -11.71
C ARG A 355 -32.99 27.03 -12.85
N GLU A 356 -32.20 26.75 -13.87
CA GLU A 356 -32.50 25.72 -14.87
C GLU A 356 -32.02 24.36 -14.35
N LEU A 357 -32.80 23.31 -14.61
CA LEU A 357 -32.38 21.94 -14.33
C LEU A 357 -31.17 21.60 -15.18
N VAL A 358 -30.14 21.06 -14.55
CA VAL A 358 -28.93 20.59 -15.22
C VAL A 358 -28.65 19.15 -14.85
N LYS A 359 -28.03 18.45 -15.79
CA LYS A 359 -27.45 17.12 -15.62
C LYS A 359 -25.93 17.26 -15.66
N ILE A 360 -25.23 16.68 -14.69
CA ILE A 360 -23.77 16.67 -14.63
C ILE A 360 -23.31 15.22 -14.58
N ASP A 361 -22.57 14.78 -15.59
CA ASP A 361 -21.94 13.46 -15.64
C ASP A 361 -20.45 13.60 -15.31
N VAL A 362 -19.99 12.92 -14.27
CA VAL A 362 -18.56 12.75 -13.98
C VAL A 362 -18.11 11.42 -14.57
N VAL A 363 -17.14 11.47 -15.46
CA VAL A 363 -16.67 10.32 -16.25
C VAL A 363 -15.35 9.85 -15.66
N TYR A 364 -15.37 8.73 -14.96
CA TYR A 364 -14.18 8.08 -14.44
C TYR A 364 -13.76 6.94 -15.35
N LYS A 365 -12.46 6.65 -15.38
CA LYS A 365 -11.88 5.60 -16.22
C LYS A 365 -10.79 4.86 -15.47
N ASN A 366 -10.63 3.59 -15.77
CA ASN A 366 -9.47 2.80 -15.35
C ASN A 366 -8.56 2.60 -16.56
N LEU A 367 -7.37 3.19 -16.57
CA LEU A 367 -6.37 3.04 -17.64
C LEU A 367 -5.36 1.92 -17.37
N GLY A 368 -5.36 1.38 -16.15
CA GLY A 368 -4.45 0.33 -15.69
C GLY A 368 -5.09 -1.04 -15.77
N SER A 369 -4.73 -1.91 -14.84
CA SER A 369 -5.24 -3.29 -14.76
C SER A 369 -6.65 -3.40 -14.19
N ASP A 370 -7.28 -4.55 -14.38
CA ASP A 370 -8.63 -4.82 -13.86
C ASP A 370 -8.68 -4.67 -12.33
N PHE A 371 -9.70 -3.95 -11.85
CA PHE A 371 -9.87 -3.69 -10.43
C PHE A 371 -11.12 -4.39 -9.87
N ALA A 372 -10.96 -5.19 -8.82
CA ALA A 372 -12.03 -6.01 -8.24
C ALA A 372 -11.98 -6.00 -6.70
N ARG A 373 -12.68 -5.05 -6.04
CA ARG A 373 -12.86 -5.01 -4.57
C ARG A 373 -14.18 -4.36 -4.16
N ASP A 374 -14.65 -4.66 -2.96
CA ASP A 374 -15.82 -4.00 -2.36
C ASP A 374 -15.51 -2.52 -2.06
N LEU A 375 -16.33 -1.64 -2.62
CA LEU A 375 -16.09 -0.19 -2.76
C LEU A 375 -16.15 0.61 -1.44
N ASN A 376 -16.39 -0.06 -0.32
CA ASN A 376 -16.22 0.57 1.00
C ASN A 376 -14.77 1.04 1.25
N GLU A 377 -13.81 0.60 0.42
CA GLU A 377 -12.40 0.96 0.54
C GLU A 377 -11.93 2.14 -0.32
N TYR A 378 -12.63 2.59 -1.38
CA TYR A 378 -12.21 3.76 -2.16
C TYR A 378 -13.39 4.70 -2.42
N LEU A 379 -13.24 5.98 -2.06
CA LEU A 379 -14.33 6.94 -2.14
C LEU A 379 -14.14 7.85 -3.37
N THR A 380 -15.22 8.00 -4.15
CA THR A 380 -15.33 9.11 -5.10
C THR A 380 -16.00 10.28 -4.40
N SER A 381 -15.48 11.48 -4.60
CA SER A 381 -16.09 12.71 -4.08
C SER A 381 -16.21 13.73 -5.20
N VAL A 382 -17.39 14.33 -5.33
CA VAL A 382 -17.62 15.40 -6.29
C VAL A 382 -18.03 16.64 -5.53
N TYR A 383 -17.28 17.71 -5.74
CA TYR A 383 -17.49 19.02 -5.15
C TYR A 383 -17.96 20.00 -6.23
N PHE A 384 -19.10 20.63 -5.98
CA PHE A 384 -19.71 21.61 -6.89
C PHE A 384 -19.33 23.06 -6.49
N GLY A 385 -18.05 23.27 -6.15
CA GLY A 385 -17.44 24.56 -5.83
C GLY A 385 -17.04 24.76 -4.36
N HIS A 386 -16.08 25.68 -4.15
CA HIS A 386 -15.25 25.86 -2.95
C HIS A 386 -15.96 26.30 -1.65
N ILE A 387 -17.29 26.51 -1.65
CA ILE A 387 -18.11 26.83 -0.47
C ILE A 387 -19.50 26.24 -0.70
N GLU A 388 -19.89 25.30 0.15
CA GLU A 388 -21.20 24.63 0.19
C GLU A 388 -22.38 25.60 -0.12
N GLY A 389 -23.27 25.22 -1.05
CA GLY A 389 -24.57 25.88 -1.22
C GLY A 389 -24.87 26.53 -2.57
N TYR A 390 -24.16 26.15 -3.64
CA TYR A 390 -24.35 26.75 -4.97
C TYR A 390 -25.19 25.92 -5.92
N PHE A 391 -24.99 24.61 -5.85
CA PHE A 391 -25.76 23.60 -6.55
C PHE A 391 -26.80 23.02 -5.60
N ILE A 392 -28.05 22.97 -6.03
CA ILE A 392 -29.16 22.39 -5.28
C ILE A 392 -29.53 21.10 -5.99
N PHE A 393 -29.35 19.97 -5.31
CA PHE A 393 -29.71 18.65 -5.85
C PHE A 393 -31.22 18.49 -5.93
N GLU A 394 -31.68 17.75 -6.93
CA GLU A 394 -33.08 17.34 -7.02
C GLU A 394 -33.41 16.28 -5.96
N ASP A 395 -34.43 16.55 -5.14
CA ASP A 395 -34.80 15.74 -3.97
C ASP A 395 -35.12 14.27 -4.32
N ASN A 396 -35.56 13.99 -5.55
CA ASN A 396 -36.01 12.65 -5.97
C ASN A 396 -34.93 11.82 -6.68
N MET A 397 -33.84 12.41 -7.17
CA MET A 397 -32.73 11.72 -7.85
C MET A 397 -31.43 12.52 -7.70
N PRO A 398 -30.79 12.52 -6.51
CA PRO A 398 -29.58 13.31 -6.30
C PRO A 398 -28.40 12.79 -7.13
N MET A 399 -28.34 11.46 -7.35
CA MET A 399 -27.27 10.81 -8.09
C MET A 399 -27.71 9.45 -8.67
N THR A 400 -27.27 9.12 -9.88
CA THR A 400 -27.36 7.78 -10.49
C THR A 400 -26.00 7.34 -11.05
N THR A 401 -25.85 6.04 -11.33
CA THR A 401 -24.64 5.47 -11.95
C THR A 401 -25.00 4.68 -13.20
N ASN A 402 -24.11 4.66 -14.20
CA ASN A 402 -24.34 3.89 -15.43
C ASN A 402 -24.19 2.37 -15.26
N ARG A 403 -23.44 1.93 -14.25
CA ARG A 403 -23.22 0.52 -13.89
C ARG A 403 -23.20 0.36 -12.36
N PRO A 404 -23.34 -0.87 -11.85
CA PRO A 404 -23.12 -1.13 -10.44
C PRO A 404 -21.69 -0.76 -10.05
N ILE A 405 -21.57 -0.29 -8.81
CA ILE A 405 -20.33 -0.16 -8.05
C ILE A 405 -19.42 -1.37 -8.32
N PRO A 406 -18.17 -1.16 -8.78
CA PRO A 406 -17.24 -2.26 -8.96
C PRO A 406 -17.08 -3.12 -7.70
N SER A 407 -16.99 -4.43 -7.92
CA SER A 407 -16.86 -5.45 -6.87
C SER A 407 -16.12 -6.67 -7.42
N GLU A 408 -15.81 -7.66 -6.57
CA GLU A 408 -15.25 -8.93 -7.04
C GLU A 408 -16.13 -9.63 -8.10
N GLN A 409 -17.46 -9.50 -8.00
CA GLN A 409 -18.40 -10.09 -8.95
C GLN A 409 -18.65 -9.21 -10.19
N ASN A 410 -18.25 -7.94 -10.14
CA ASN A 410 -18.41 -6.96 -11.21
C ASN A 410 -17.15 -6.06 -11.26
N PRO A 411 -16.01 -6.59 -11.70
CA PRO A 411 -14.76 -5.83 -11.71
C PRO A 411 -14.83 -4.63 -12.65
N TRP A 412 -14.10 -3.58 -12.33
CA TRP A 412 -13.86 -2.46 -13.24
C TRP A 412 -12.70 -2.82 -14.15
N LEU A 413 -13.01 -3.26 -15.36
CA LEU A 413 -12.01 -3.73 -16.30
C LEU A 413 -11.16 -2.58 -16.85
N SER A 414 -9.96 -2.91 -17.31
CA SER A 414 -9.08 -2.00 -18.01
C SER A 414 -9.78 -1.33 -19.19
N GLY A 415 -9.67 -0.01 -19.27
CA GLY A 415 -10.26 0.83 -20.30
C GLY A 415 -11.76 1.13 -20.13
N GLU A 416 -12.45 0.50 -19.18
CA GLU A 416 -13.88 0.76 -18.97
C GLU A 416 -14.15 2.10 -18.29
N THR A 417 -15.36 2.61 -18.52
CA THR A 417 -15.83 3.89 -17.98
C THR A 417 -16.91 3.67 -16.92
N TYR A 418 -16.76 4.38 -15.81
CA TYR A 418 -17.76 4.49 -14.76
C TYR A 418 -18.27 5.94 -14.72
N ILE A 419 -19.60 6.13 -14.80
CA ILE A 419 -20.22 7.45 -14.87
C ILE A 419 -21.11 7.64 -13.65
N GLN A 420 -20.89 8.75 -12.93
CA GLN A 420 -21.79 9.25 -11.90
C GLN A 420 -22.54 10.48 -12.43
N THR A 421 -23.85 10.40 -12.44
CA THR A 421 -24.73 11.46 -12.93
C THR A 421 -25.41 12.16 -11.76
N TYR A 422 -25.35 13.48 -11.72
CA TYR A 422 -26.00 14.34 -10.73
C TYR A 422 -27.05 15.22 -11.40
N TYR A 423 -28.21 15.38 -10.74
CA TYR A 423 -29.28 16.26 -11.20
C TYR A 423 -29.54 17.35 -10.16
N GLY A 424 -29.72 18.58 -10.66
CA GLY A 424 -29.95 19.72 -9.79
C GLY A 424 -29.98 21.02 -10.56
N HIS A 425 -29.81 22.14 -9.86
CA HIS A 425 -29.73 23.45 -10.50
C HIS A 425 -28.83 24.41 -9.73
N PHE A 426 -28.26 25.38 -10.44
CA PHE A 426 -27.48 26.46 -9.82
C PHE A 426 -28.39 27.61 -9.38
N ASN A 427 -28.16 28.17 -8.19
CA ASN A 427 -29.07 29.19 -7.64
C ASN A 427 -28.95 30.59 -8.27
N ARG A 428 -27.78 30.95 -8.80
CA ARG A 428 -27.41 32.31 -9.27
C ARG A 428 -26.40 32.25 -10.42
N PRO A 429 -26.39 33.25 -11.33
CA PRO A 429 -25.40 33.34 -12.40
C PRO A 429 -24.02 33.72 -11.87
N ARG A 430 -22.98 33.05 -12.37
CA ARG A 430 -21.56 33.21 -11.99
C ARG A 430 -20.70 32.13 -12.68
N GLN A 431 -19.39 32.27 -12.58
CA GLN A 431 -18.45 31.19 -12.83
C GLN A 431 -18.40 30.23 -11.62
N VAL A 432 -18.38 28.92 -11.88
CA VAL A 432 -18.30 27.84 -10.88
C VAL A 432 -17.21 26.86 -11.29
N THR A 433 -16.36 26.45 -10.35
CA THR A 433 -15.44 25.32 -10.54
C THR A 433 -16.11 24.05 -10.05
N LEU A 434 -16.18 23.04 -10.91
CA LEU A 434 -16.59 21.68 -10.58
C LEU A 434 -15.33 20.87 -10.35
N GLU A 435 -15.21 20.21 -9.20
CA GLU A 435 -14.04 19.43 -8.82
C GLU A 435 -14.50 18.00 -8.54
N ALA A 436 -13.84 17.03 -9.15
CA ALA A 436 -14.06 15.62 -8.88
C ALA A 436 -12.76 15.00 -8.38
N LYS A 437 -12.87 14.07 -7.44
CA LYS A 437 -11.77 13.27 -6.92
C LYS A 437 -12.18 11.81 -6.87
N ILE A 438 -11.22 10.93 -7.13
CA ILE A 438 -11.33 9.48 -6.99
C ILE A 438 -10.27 8.97 -6.02
N ASP A 439 -10.49 7.77 -5.49
CA ASP A 439 -9.68 7.12 -4.45
C ASP A 439 -9.34 8.01 -3.24
N LEU A 440 -10.36 8.44 -2.49
CA LEU A 440 -10.13 9.11 -1.21
C LEU A 440 -10.27 8.14 -0.03
N PRO A 441 -9.36 8.17 0.97
CA PRO A 441 -8.21 9.07 1.15
C PRO A 441 -6.87 8.51 0.61
N ASN A 442 -6.82 8.03 -0.64
CA ASN A 442 -5.70 7.32 -1.27
C ASN A 442 -5.45 5.96 -0.62
N LYS A 443 -6.33 5.01 -0.93
CA LYS A 443 -6.34 3.66 -0.33
C LYS A 443 -6.02 2.57 -1.35
N VAL A 444 -6.25 2.83 -2.63
CA VAL A 444 -5.89 1.92 -3.72
C VAL A 444 -4.49 2.31 -4.18
N MET A 445 -3.66 1.31 -4.45
CA MET A 445 -2.34 1.56 -5.04
C MET A 445 -2.51 1.62 -6.55
N GLU A 446 -2.20 2.77 -7.14
CA GLU A 446 -2.43 3.02 -8.57
C GLU A 446 -1.12 3.21 -9.35
N LEU A 447 -1.18 3.15 -10.69
CA LEU A 447 -0.03 3.49 -11.53
C LEU A 447 0.34 4.98 -11.43
N SER A 448 -0.67 5.84 -11.20
CA SER A 448 -0.50 7.27 -11.02
C SER A 448 -1.51 7.77 -9.98
N GLU A 449 -1.01 8.54 -9.01
CA GLU A 449 -1.85 9.24 -8.03
C GLU A 449 -2.13 10.70 -8.45
N GLU A 450 -1.47 11.18 -9.51
CA GLU A 450 -1.50 12.58 -9.94
C GLU A 450 -2.75 12.93 -10.78
N ASN A 451 -3.42 11.92 -11.32
CA ASN A 451 -4.61 12.00 -12.19
C ASN A 451 -5.93 11.69 -11.44
N ASN A 452 -5.87 11.58 -10.11
CA ASN A 452 -7.01 11.32 -9.25
C ASN A 452 -7.88 12.55 -8.95
N GLU A 453 -7.51 13.72 -9.47
CA GLU A 453 -8.26 14.97 -9.31
C GLU A 453 -8.45 15.68 -10.66
N PHE A 454 -9.67 16.17 -10.90
CA PHE A 454 -10.00 16.92 -12.11
C PHE A 454 -10.93 18.07 -11.80
N SER A 455 -10.66 19.23 -12.40
CA SER A 455 -11.43 20.45 -12.21
C SER A 455 -11.87 21.06 -13.53
N LYS A 456 -13.13 21.49 -13.60
CA LYS A 456 -13.70 22.14 -14.79
C LYS A 456 -14.44 23.41 -14.41
N ILE A 457 -14.11 24.51 -15.08
CA ILE A 457 -14.77 25.79 -14.89
C ILE A 457 -15.98 25.89 -15.82
N VAL A 458 -17.14 26.25 -15.26
CA VAL A 458 -18.40 26.42 -15.98
C VAL A 458 -19.00 27.79 -15.68
N GLU A 459 -19.48 28.49 -16.72
CA GLU A 459 -20.20 29.75 -16.58
C GLU A 459 -21.72 29.51 -16.51
N ILE A 460 -22.33 29.96 -15.41
CA ILE A 460 -23.77 29.97 -15.20
C ILE A 460 -24.32 31.33 -15.59
N ILE A 461 -25.22 31.36 -16.57
CA ILE A 461 -25.77 32.60 -17.13
C ILE A 461 -27.14 32.96 -16.53
N ASN A 462 -27.58 34.22 -16.68
CA ASN A 462 -28.83 34.70 -16.11
C ASN A 462 -30.04 34.19 -16.90
N GLN A 463 -31.14 33.88 -16.21
CA GLN A 463 -32.42 33.45 -16.83
C GLN A 463 -33.04 34.54 -17.72
N ASN A 464 -32.76 35.83 -17.46
CA ASN A 464 -33.46 36.98 -18.08
C ASN A 464 -32.60 37.96 -18.89
N SER A 465 -31.43 37.57 -19.40
CA SER A 465 -30.82 38.34 -20.50
C SER A 465 -31.48 37.89 -21.80
N GLY A 466 -32.39 38.71 -22.36
CA GLY A 466 -32.62 38.68 -23.81
C GLY A 466 -31.24 38.62 -24.47
N SER A 467 -31.04 37.65 -25.37
CA SER A 467 -29.70 37.24 -25.82
C SER A 467 -28.86 38.47 -26.10
N LEU A 468 -27.57 38.45 -25.77
CA LEU A 468 -26.71 39.61 -26.06
C LEU A 468 -26.86 40.06 -27.54
N SER A 469 -27.12 39.10 -28.44
CA SER A 469 -27.50 39.35 -29.83
C SER A 469 -28.79 40.16 -30.03
N GLU A 470 -29.81 40.07 -29.16
CA GLU A 470 -30.99 40.96 -29.18
C GLU A 470 -30.65 42.39 -28.80
N LYS A 471 -29.73 42.59 -27.85
CA LYS A 471 -29.28 43.94 -27.44
C LYS A 471 -28.35 44.57 -28.46
N LEU A 472 -27.57 43.74 -29.16
CA LEU A 472 -26.57 44.18 -30.12
C LEU A 472 -27.03 44.09 -31.58
N LYS A 473 -28.26 43.65 -31.85
CA LYS A 473 -28.77 43.56 -33.22
C LYS A 473 -28.72 44.92 -33.92
N GLY A 474 -28.22 44.92 -35.15
CA GLY A 474 -28.03 46.12 -35.94
C GLY A 474 -26.80 46.95 -35.59
N LYS A 475 -26.07 46.61 -34.51
CA LYS A 475 -24.83 47.30 -34.14
C LYS A 475 -23.63 46.68 -34.84
N ILE A 476 -22.59 47.50 -34.94
CA ILE A 476 -21.25 47.07 -35.30
C ILE A 476 -20.47 46.90 -34.00
N ILE A 477 -19.77 45.78 -33.86
CA ILE A 477 -18.97 45.44 -32.67
C ILE A 477 -17.50 45.28 -33.04
N LEU A 478 -16.62 45.64 -32.11
CA LEU A 478 -15.17 45.56 -32.27
C LEU A 478 -14.59 44.63 -31.20
N ARG A 479 -13.91 43.58 -31.62
CA ARG A 479 -13.20 42.66 -30.72
C ARG A 479 -11.93 43.34 -30.22
N VAL A 480 -12.02 44.02 -29.08
CA VAL A 480 -10.93 44.86 -28.55
C VAL A 480 -9.73 44.02 -28.07
N GLU A 481 -9.96 42.76 -27.73
CA GLU A 481 -8.93 41.81 -27.28
C GLU A 481 -8.27 41.04 -28.45
N ARG A 482 -8.84 41.12 -29.66
CA ARG A 482 -8.28 40.52 -30.89
C ARG A 482 -8.12 41.52 -32.02
N LYS A 483 -7.01 42.25 -32.02
CA LYS A 483 -6.57 43.17 -33.09
C LYS A 483 -7.63 44.22 -33.54
N GLY A 484 -8.74 44.37 -32.82
CA GLY A 484 -9.85 45.25 -33.20
C GLY A 484 -10.60 44.79 -34.44
N GLU A 485 -10.79 43.49 -34.63
CA GLU A 485 -11.63 42.94 -35.72
C GLU A 485 -13.08 43.44 -35.57
N ALA A 486 -13.67 43.90 -36.67
CA ALA A 486 -15.02 44.47 -36.69
C ALA A 486 -16.05 43.46 -37.22
N TYR A 487 -17.26 43.49 -36.65
CA TYR A 487 -18.37 42.62 -37.05
C TYR A 487 -19.69 43.38 -37.06
N TYR A 488 -20.55 43.07 -38.03
CA TYR A 488 -21.93 43.56 -38.11
C TYR A 488 -22.91 42.47 -37.66
N ILE A 489 -23.85 42.82 -36.79
CA ILE A 489 -24.94 41.91 -36.39
C ILE A 489 -26.20 42.30 -37.16
N ASN A 490 -26.71 41.40 -37.99
CA ASN A 490 -27.90 41.66 -38.80
C ASN A 490 -29.14 41.86 -37.90
N PRO A 491 -29.90 42.96 -38.04
CA PRO A 491 -31.05 43.26 -37.18
C PRO A 491 -32.25 42.32 -37.38
N ARG A 492 -32.30 41.57 -38.49
CA ARG A 492 -33.40 40.67 -38.86
C ARG A 492 -33.21 39.26 -38.33
N ASP A 493 -32.05 38.66 -38.59
CA ASP A 493 -31.78 37.25 -38.27
C ASP A 493 -30.67 37.07 -37.21
N LYS A 494 -30.03 38.17 -36.78
CA LYS A 494 -28.97 38.20 -35.75
C LYS A 494 -27.68 37.49 -36.17
N SER A 495 -27.54 37.17 -37.45
CA SER A 495 -26.30 36.63 -37.99
C SER A 495 -25.16 37.65 -37.86
N ILE A 496 -23.95 37.13 -37.63
CA ILE A 496 -22.75 37.94 -37.41
C ILE A 496 -21.91 37.86 -38.68
N HIS A 497 -21.59 39.02 -39.26
CA HIS A 497 -20.79 39.11 -40.47
C HIS A 497 -19.49 39.87 -40.21
N SER A 498 -18.36 39.34 -40.69
CA SER A 498 -17.06 39.97 -40.49
C SER A 498 -16.87 41.18 -41.40
N LEU A 499 -16.34 42.26 -40.83
CA LEU A 499 -15.97 43.51 -41.51
C LEU A 499 -14.44 43.70 -41.50
N GLY A 500 -13.67 42.63 -41.32
CA GLY A 500 -12.22 42.70 -41.05
C GLY A 500 -11.40 43.29 -42.20
N ARG A 501 -11.93 43.25 -43.42
CA ARG A 501 -11.29 43.80 -44.63
C ARG A 501 -12.25 44.69 -45.43
N PRO A 502 -11.75 45.70 -46.17
CA PRO A 502 -12.58 46.54 -47.03
C PRO A 502 -13.49 45.75 -47.99
N GLU A 503 -12.99 44.65 -48.57
CA GLU A 503 -13.75 43.81 -49.50
C GLU A 503 -14.91 43.06 -48.83
N GLU A 504 -14.73 42.66 -47.56
CA GLU A 504 -15.76 41.98 -46.76
C GLU A 504 -16.88 42.96 -46.36
N ALA A 505 -16.51 44.16 -45.91
CA ALA A 505 -17.47 45.23 -45.61
C ALA A 505 -18.34 45.57 -46.83
N PHE A 506 -17.72 45.65 -48.01
CA PHE A 506 -18.43 45.89 -49.27
C PHE A 506 -19.34 44.73 -49.68
N SER A 507 -18.93 43.49 -49.45
CA SER A 507 -19.75 42.30 -49.74
C SER A 507 -21.01 42.28 -48.88
N ILE A 508 -20.88 42.60 -47.60
CA ILE A 508 -22.01 42.70 -46.67
C ILE A 508 -23.00 43.80 -47.09
N MET A 509 -22.53 44.95 -47.58
CA MET A 509 -23.43 45.99 -48.07
C MET A 509 -24.29 45.52 -49.25
N ARG A 510 -23.74 44.70 -50.14
CA ARG A 510 -24.49 44.15 -51.27
C ARG A 510 -25.42 43.01 -50.85
N GLU A 511 -24.98 42.15 -49.94
CA GLU A 511 -25.75 40.97 -49.51
C GLU A 511 -26.86 41.31 -48.53
N GLN A 512 -26.58 42.21 -47.57
CA GLN A 512 -27.49 42.61 -46.50
C GLN A 512 -28.22 43.93 -46.80
N GLY A 513 -27.81 44.63 -47.86
CA GLY A 513 -28.39 45.90 -48.28
C GLY A 513 -29.84 45.76 -48.71
N ILE A 514 -30.69 46.60 -48.12
CA ILE A 514 -32.11 46.68 -48.47
C ILE A 514 -32.30 47.87 -49.41
N GLY A 515 -33.01 47.67 -50.53
CA GLY A 515 -33.35 48.78 -51.42
C GLY A 515 -34.20 49.86 -50.73
N ILE A 516 -33.86 51.14 -50.90
CA ILE A 516 -34.62 52.27 -50.37
C ILE A 516 -34.81 53.37 -51.42
N ALA A 517 -36.01 53.93 -51.51
CA ALA A 517 -36.32 55.09 -52.33
C ALA A 517 -35.79 56.38 -51.68
N ASN A 518 -35.45 57.39 -52.48
CA ASN A 518 -34.85 58.64 -52.02
C ASN A 518 -35.74 59.37 -51.01
N GLN A 519 -37.05 59.43 -51.28
CA GLN A 519 -38.03 60.04 -50.36
C GLN A 519 -38.07 59.38 -48.97
N ASN A 520 -37.83 58.06 -48.89
CA ASN A 520 -37.80 57.35 -47.60
C ASN A 520 -36.45 57.52 -46.92
N LEU A 521 -35.36 57.51 -47.69
CA LEU A 521 -34.04 57.73 -47.13
C LEU A 521 -33.95 59.13 -46.52
N GLU A 522 -34.43 60.18 -47.21
CA GLU A 522 -34.46 61.58 -46.75
C GLU A 522 -35.11 61.79 -45.38
N GLN A 523 -36.01 60.89 -44.96
CA GLN A 523 -36.66 60.95 -43.64
C GLN A 523 -35.72 60.61 -42.47
N ILE A 524 -34.51 60.09 -42.73
CA ILE A 524 -33.50 59.73 -41.73
C ILE A 524 -32.42 60.82 -41.70
N SER A 525 -32.07 61.35 -40.53
CA SER A 525 -31.01 62.36 -40.38
C SER A 525 -29.67 61.87 -40.94
N ILE A 526 -28.89 62.73 -41.60
CA ILE A 526 -27.56 62.37 -42.11
C ILE A 526 -26.52 62.54 -40.99
N GLY A 527 -25.60 61.59 -40.88
CA GLY A 527 -24.42 61.65 -40.03
C GLY A 527 -23.17 61.95 -40.86
N ILE A 528 -22.28 62.76 -40.30
CA ILE A 528 -20.96 63.05 -40.88
C ILE A 528 -19.93 62.24 -40.11
N GLY A 529 -19.20 61.37 -40.80
CA GLY A 529 -18.15 60.57 -40.18
C GLY A 529 -17.47 59.64 -41.17
N GLY A 530 -16.16 59.44 -41.03
CA GLY A 530 -15.39 58.51 -41.86
C GLY A 530 -15.29 58.86 -43.35
N LEU A 531 -15.61 60.11 -43.72
CA LEU A 531 -15.56 60.60 -45.09
C LEU A 531 -14.15 61.09 -45.43
N GLU A 532 -13.58 60.61 -46.53
CA GLU A 532 -12.28 61.04 -47.05
C GLU A 532 -12.35 61.26 -48.56
N GLY A 533 -11.65 62.28 -49.04
CA GLY A 533 -11.61 62.59 -50.46
C GLY A 533 -11.07 63.98 -50.70
N ILE A 534 -11.17 64.40 -51.96
CA ILE A 534 -10.97 65.78 -52.36
C ILE A 534 -12.18 66.57 -51.83
N ASP A 535 -11.92 67.73 -51.25
CA ASP A 535 -12.89 68.73 -50.79
C ASP A 535 -12.51 70.02 -51.54
N THR A 536 -13.25 70.32 -52.60
CA THR A 536 -12.87 71.33 -53.59
C THR A 536 -13.04 72.75 -53.08
N ASP A 537 -14.02 72.99 -52.21
CA ASP A 537 -14.29 74.32 -51.67
C ASP A 537 -13.78 74.53 -50.25
N GLU A 538 -13.31 73.49 -49.56
CA GLU A 538 -12.76 73.49 -48.20
C GLU A 538 -13.79 73.87 -47.12
N ASP A 539 -15.04 73.40 -47.25
CA ASP A 539 -16.07 73.49 -46.20
C ASP A 539 -16.03 72.30 -45.21
N GLY A 540 -15.30 71.24 -45.55
CA GLY A 540 -15.14 70.03 -44.76
C GLY A 540 -16.04 68.86 -45.16
N LEU A 541 -16.76 68.95 -46.28
CA LEU A 541 -17.42 67.85 -46.97
C LEU A 541 -16.60 67.43 -48.21
N PRO A 542 -16.28 66.14 -48.38
CA PRO A 542 -15.62 65.70 -49.62
C PRO A 542 -16.59 65.73 -50.81
N ASP A 543 -16.09 66.07 -52.01
CA ASP A 543 -16.84 66.15 -53.27
C ASP A 543 -17.72 64.92 -53.52
N ALA A 544 -17.22 63.72 -53.20
CA ALA A 544 -17.93 62.47 -53.41
C ALA A 544 -19.15 62.30 -52.48
N PHE A 545 -19.12 62.92 -51.31
CA PHE A 545 -20.26 62.95 -50.40
C PHE A 545 -21.25 64.03 -50.82
N GLU A 546 -20.75 65.18 -51.27
CA GLU A 546 -21.54 66.29 -51.81
C GLU A 546 -22.36 65.89 -53.03
N ASP A 547 -21.74 65.17 -53.98
CA ASP A 547 -22.43 64.59 -55.15
C ASP A 547 -23.64 63.71 -54.74
N VAL A 548 -23.56 63.07 -53.57
CA VAL A 548 -24.57 62.13 -53.07
C VAL A 548 -25.70 62.84 -52.31
N ILE A 549 -25.40 63.90 -51.57
CA ILE A 549 -26.40 64.70 -50.87
C ILE A 549 -26.99 65.82 -51.74
N GLY A 550 -26.35 66.10 -52.88
CA GLY A 550 -26.77 67.06 -53.90
C GLY A 550 -26.38 68.50 -53.62
N THR A 551 -25.26 68.73 -52.92
CA THR A 551 -24.65 70.05 -52.73
C THR A 551 -23.67 70.39 -53.86
N ASP A 552 -23.34 71.67 -54.02
CA ASP A 552 -22.42 72.19 -55.02
C ASP A 552 -20.98 72.20 -54.46
N LYS A 553 -20.20 71.17 -54.79
CA LYS A 553 -18.80 70.99 -54.38
C LYS A 553 -17.82 72.14 -54.63
N THR A 554 -18.25 73.17 -55.34
CA THR A 554 -17.44 74.36 -55.61
C THR A 554 -17.82 75.55 -54.73
N LYS A 555 -18.77 75.37 -53.81
CA LYS A 555 -19.33 76.41 -52.95
C LYS A 555 -19.61 75.88 -51.55
N LYS A 556 -18.90 76.46 -50.58
CA LYS A 556 -19.11 76.16 -49.15
C LYS A 556 -20.57 76.25 -48.69
N ASP A 557 -21.35 77.12 -49.32
CA ASP A 557 -22.76 77.41 -49.04
C ASP A 557 -23.52 77.27 -50.36
N THR A 558 -24.17 76.12 -50.54
CA THR A 558 -24.82 75.75 -51.80
C THR A 558 -26.04 76.62 -52.08
N ASP A 559 -26.82 76.94 -51.06
CA ASP A 559 -28.09 77.64 -51.21
C ASP A 559 -28.00 79.16 -50.99
N GLY A 560 -26.87 79.64 -50.47
CA GLY A 560 -26.50 81.03 -50.31
C GLY A 560 -27.14 81.72 -49.11
N ASP A 561 -27.57 80.97 -48.08
CA ASP A 561 -28.24 81.51 -46.90
C ASP A 561 -27.28 81.97 -45.77
N GLY A 562 -25.97 81.78 -45.96
CA GLY A 562 -24.90 82.25 -45.09
C GLY A 562 -24.33 81.20 -44.15
N TYR A 563 -24.79 79.95 -44.21
CA TYR A 563 -24.22 78.82 -43.48
C TYR A 563 -23.54 77.85 -44.45
N SER A 564 -22.47 77.18 -44.01
CA SER A 564 -21.84 76.17 -44.86
C SER A 564 -22.65 74.87 -44.88
N ASP A 565 -22.58 74.12 -45.97
CA ASP A 565 -23.34 72.89 -46.17
C ASP A 565 -23.07 71.88 -45.05
N LYS A 566 -21.79 71.74 -44.64
CA LYS A 566 -21.41 70.93 -43.47
C LYS A 566 -22.12 71.38 -42.19
N THR A 567 -22.11 72.68 -41.92
CA THR A 567 -22.67 73.26 -40.69
C THR A 567 -24.17 72.99 -40.63
N GLU A 568 -24.85 73.15 -41.75
CA GLU A 568 -26.28 72.89 -41.84
C GLU A 568 -26.62 71.42 -41.57
N ILE A 569 -25.86 70.48 -42.15
CA ILE A 569 -26.07 69.04 -41.91
C ILE A 569 -25.87 68.68 -40.44
N GLU A 570 -24.82 69.20 -39.79
CA GLU A 570 -24.56 68.98 -38.37
C GLU A 570 -25.70 69.51 -37.49
N GLN A 571 -26.30 70.63 -37.89
CA GLN A 571 -27.41 71.29 -37.19
C GLN A 571 -28.81 70.80 -37.64
N GLY A 572 -28.91 69.89 -38.62
CA GLY A 572 -30.16 69.32 -39.12
C GLY A 572 -30.96 70.22 -40.08
N TYR A 573 -30.30 71.16 -40.73
CA TYR A 573 -30.84 72.01 -41.78
C TYR A 573 -30.67 71.37 -43.17
N ASN A 574 -31.30 71.95 -44.18
CA ASN A 574 -31.27 71.46 -45.55
C ASN A 574 -30.40 72.41 -46.41
N PRO A 575 -29.20 71.97 -46.83
CA PRO A 575 -28.19 72.81 -47.52
C PRO A 575 -28.55 73.20 -48.95
N ARG A 576 -29.81 73.02 -49.35
CA ARG A 576 -30.31 73.23 -50.71
C ARG A 576 -31.55 74.11 -50.72
N ALA A 577 -31.92 74.67 -49.57
CA ALA A 577 -33.17 75.35 -49.34
C ALA A 577 -32.92 76.72 -48.69
N ASN A 578 -32.68 77.72 -49.55
CA ASN A 578 -32.29 79.11 -49.28
C ASN A 578 -33.24 79.87 -48.31
N ASN A 579 -33.33 79.45 -47.05
CA ASN A 579 -34.17 80.00 -45.97
C ASN A 579 -33.90 79.32 -44.61
N GLY A 580 -32.80 78.58 -44.43
CA GLY A 580 -32.57 77.81 -43.21
C GLY A 580 -33.68 76.80 -42.91
N ALA A 581 -34.20 76.11 -43.93
CA ALA A 581 -35.26 75.13 -43.73
C ALA A 581 -34.72 73.90 -42.99
N LYS A 582 -35.31 73.54 -41.84
CA LYS A 582 -34.97 72.29 -41.17
C LYS A 582 -35.32 71.09 -42.03
N LYS A 583 -34.44 70.09 -42.05
CA LYS A 583 -34.70 68.82 -42.74
C LYS A 583 -35.89 68.12 -42.07
N ILE A 584 -36.88 67.71 -42.87
CA ILE A 584 -38.05 66.99 -42.37
C ILE A 584 -37.67 65.52 -42.13
N THR A 585 -37.51 65.14 -40.87
CA THR A 585 -37.18 63.76 -40.46
C THR A 585 -38.36 63.09 -39.79
N ASN A 586 -38.47 61.76 -39.91
CA ASN A 586 -39.51 60.97 -39.27
C ASN A 586 -38.90 59.97 -38.28
N SER A 587 -39.01 60.26 -36.98
CA SER A 587 -38.46 59.42 -35.90
C SER A 587 -39.13 58.03 -35.84
N ASN A 588 -40.44 57.95 -36.09
CA ASN A 588 -41.17 56.67 -36.12
C ASN A 588 -40.74 55.79 -37.31
N PHE A 589 -40.37 56.40 -38.43
CA PHE A 589 -39.78 55.68 -39.54
C PHE A 589 -38.35 55.24 -39.17
N THR A 590 -37.53 56.17 -38.69
CA THR A 590 -36.10 55.96 -38.37
C THR A 590 -35.88 54.87 -37.34
N SER A 591 -36.66 54.86 -36.24
CA SER A 591 -36.61 53.83 -35.19
C SER A 591 -36.86 52.40 -35.73
N LYS A 592 -37.61 52.25 -36.83
CA LYS A 592 -37.83 50.95 -37.50
C LYS A 592 -36.69 50.55 -38.44
N GLN A 593 -35.80 51.48 -38.75
CA GLN A 593 -34.68 51.28 -39.66
C GLN A 593 -33.32 51.15 -38.96
N LEU A 594 -33.27 51.27 -37.62
CA LEU A 594 -32.02 51.20 -36.87
C LEU A 594 -31.26 49.92 -37.17
N GLY A 595 -29.97 50.10 -37.44
CA GLY A 595 -29.02 49.05 -37.72
C GLY A 595 -29.11 48.43 -39.10
N LYS A 596 -30.00 48.91 -39.99
CA LYS A 596 -30.10 48.41 -41.37
C LYS A 596 -29.04 49.07 -42.26
N ILE A 597 -28.60 48.31 -43.25
CA ILE A 597 -27.84 48.81 -44.38
C ILE A 597 -28.82 48.98 -45.55
N PHE A 598 -28.83 50.16 -46.17
CA PHE A 598 -29.67 50.46 -47.32
C PHE A 598 -28.84 50.68 -48.58
N LEU A 599 -29.43 50.37 -49.72
CA LEU A 599 -28.93 50.69 -51.05
C LEU A 599 -29.95 51.62 -51.74
N GLN A 600 -29.51 52.81 -52.17
CA GLN A 600 -30.37 53.73 -52.92
C GLN A 600 -30.67 53.16 -54.30
N VAL A 601 -31.96 52.93 -54.61
CA VAL A 601 -32.35 52.29 -55.87
C VAL A 601 -32.69 53.27 -56.99
N GLU A 602 -32.81 54.56 -56.68
CA GLU A 602 -33.21 55.63 -57.61
C GLU A 602 -32.03 56.51 -58.07
N ASN A 603 -30.80 56.18 -57.66
CA ASN A 603 -29.58 56.90 -58.04
C ASN A 603 -28.45 55.92 -58.41
N ASN A 604 -27.21 56.10 -57.93
CA ASN A 604 -26.06 55.28 -58.34
C ASN A 604 -25.85 54.02 -57.48
N GLY A 605 -26.80 53.63 -56.64
CA GLY A 605 -26.66 52.44 -55.78
C GLY A 605 -25.91 52.70 -54.49
N GLU A 606 -25.92 53.94 -54.00
CA GLU A 606 -25.21 54.38 -52.81
C GLU A 606 -25.63 53.59 -51.56
N ALA A 607 -24.65 53.20 -50.75
CA ALA A 607 -24.87 52.42 -49.53
C ALA A 607 -24.90 53.31 -48.28
N TRP A 608 -25.84 53.03 -47.38
CA TRP A 608 -26.06 53.79 -46.15
C TRP A 608 -26.26 52.88 -44.94
N TYR A 609 -25.63 53.19 -43.81
CA TYR A 609 -25.86 52.49 -42.53
C TYR A 609 -26.63 53.39 -41.57
N VAL A 610 -27.73 52.91 -40.99
CA VAL A 610 -28.47 53.64 -39.95
C VAL A 610 -27.95 53.22 -38.58
N ASN A 611 -27.24 54.11 -37.89
CA ASN A 611 -26.62 53.80 -36.61
C ASN A 611 -27.68 53.75 -35.48
N PRO A 612 -27.79 52.64 -34.72
CA PRO A 612 -28.72 52.53 -33.60
C PRO A 612 -28.47 53.53 -32.46
N ASP A 613 -27.26 54.07 -32.33
CA ASP A 613 -26.87 54.91 -31.18
C ASP A 613 -27.25 56.39 -31.32
N ASP A 614 -27.27 56.92 -32.55
CA ASP A 614 -27.59 58.33 -32.82
C ASP A 614 -28.75 58.53 -33.79
N GLU A 615 -29.34 57.44 -34.29
CA GLU A 615 -30.45 57.43 -35.24
C GLU A 615 -30.13 58.12 -36.60
N LYS A 616 -28.84 58.31 -36.92
CA LYS A 616 -28.38 58.93 -38.17
C LYS A 616 -27.99 57.88 -39.21
N ARG A 617 -28.14 58.22 -40.49
CA ARG A 617 -27.62 57.47 -41.62
C ARG A 617 -26.22 57.95 -41.98
N TYR A 618 -25.29 57.03 -42.12
CA TYR A 618 -23.92 57.30 -42.54
C TYR A 618 -23.68 56.76 -43.94
N PHE A 619 -23.09 57.58 -44.80
CA PHE A 619 -22.72 57.18 -46.15
C PHE A 619 -21.53 56.22 -46.09
N LEU A 620 -21.64 55.08 -46.75
CA LEU A 620 -20.61 54.04 -46.74
C LEU A 620 -19.64 54.14 -47.92
N GLY A 621 -19.93 54.98 -48.93
CA GLY A 621 -18.98 55.34 -49.98
C GLY A 621 -18.22 54.18 -50.62
N ARG A 622 -16.89 54.33 -50.72
CA ARG A 622 -15.98 53.28 -51.20
C ARG A 622 -15.67 52.29 -50.07
N PRO A 623 -15.15 51.10 -50.38
CA PRO A 623 -14.78 50.10 -49.36
C PRO A 623 -13.92 50.64 -48.21
N SER A 624 -13.02 51.60 -48.47
CA SER A 624 -12.19 52.27 -47.45
C SER A 624 -12.98 53.18 -46.52
N ASP A 625 -13.97 53.90 -47.05
CA ASP A 625 -14.77 54.89 -46.32
C ASP A 625 -15.75 54.14 -45.40
N ALA A 626 -16.43 53.16 -45.98
CA ALA A 626 -17.22 52.15 -45.29
C ALA A 626 -16.52 51.56 -44.05
N PHE A 627 -15.31 51.03 -44.25
CA PHE A 627 -14.53 50.42 -43.18
C PHE A 627 -14.26 51.40 -42.03
N LYS A 628 -13.98 52.67 -42.34
CA LYS A 628 -13.74 53.72 -41.34
C LYS A 628 -15.02 54.09 -40.59
N VAL A 629 -16.12 54.32 -41.31
CA VAL A 629 -17.44 54.57 -40.71
C VAL A 629 -17.79 53.46 -39.74
N MET A 630 -17.70 52.21 -40.21
CA MET A 630 -18.07 51.04 -39.42
C MET A 630 -17.18 50.87 -38.18
N ARG A 631 -15.88 51.17 -38.28
CA ARG A 631 -14.96 51.11 -37.14
C ARG A 631 -15.19 52.26 -36.15
N ASN A 632 -15.48 53.47 -36.62
CA ASN A 632 -15.72 54.63 -35.76
C ASN A 632 -17.02 54.51 -34.96
N LEU A 633 -18.05 53.87 -35.54
CA LEU A 633 -19.34 53.64 -34.90
C LEU A 633 -19.38 52.32 -34.11
N GLY A 634 -18.30 51.55 -34.11
CA GLY A 634 -18.25 50.22 -33.52
C GLY A 634 -18.17 50.23 -31.99
N LEU A 635 -18.96 49.36 -31.35
CA LEU A 635 -18.93 49.15 -29.90
C LEU A 635 -17.89 48.10 -29.51
N GLY A 636 -16.98 48.43 -28.59
CA GLY A 636 -16.00 47.47 -28.07
C GLY A 636 -16.66 46.31 -27.31
N ILE A 637 -16.26 45.08 -27.61
CA ILE A 637 -16.71 43.85 -26.94
C ILE A 637 -15.52 42.97 -26.56
N ASN A 638 -15.56 42.38 -25.37
CA ASN A 638 -14.56 41.39 -24.92
C ASN A 638 -14.88 39.99 -25.50
N GLU A 639 -13.92 39.07 -25.43
CA GLU A 639 -14.05 37.76 -26.08
C GLU A 639 -15.14 36.90 -25.43
N ILE A 640 -15.30 36.98 -24.10
CA ILE A 640 -16.35 36.24 -23.37
C ILE A 640 -17.74 36.61 -23.91
N ASN A 641 -18.01 37.90 -24.05
CA ASN A 641 -19.28 38.38 -24.58
C ASN A 641 -19.40 38.08 -26.08
N PHE A 642 -18.32 38.16 -26.86
CA PHE A 642 -18.35 37.83 -28.28
C PHE A 642 -18.68 36.35 -28.52
N GLU A 643 -18.10 35.42 -27.75
CA GLU A 643 -18.39 33.98 -27.83
C GLU A 643 -19.83 33.63 -27.38
N SER A 644 -20.49 34.56 -26.69
CA SER A 644 -21.88 34.41 -26.25
C SER A 644 -22.92 34.83 -27.30
N LEU A 645 -22.49 35.51 -28.37
CA LEU A 645 -23.32 35.91 -29.52
C LEU A 645 -23.55 34.73 -30.47
#